data_AF-A0A6L8DP12-F1
#
_entry.id   AF-A0A6L8DP12-F1
#
_cell.length_a   1.000
_cell.length_b   1.000
_cell.length_c   1.000
_cell.angle_alpha   90.00
_cell.angle_beta   90.00
_cell.angle_gamma   90.00
#
_symmetry.space_group_name_H-M   'P 1'
#
loop_
_entity.id
_entity.type
_entity.pdbx_description
1 polymer ?
#
loop_
_entity_poly.entity_id
_entity_poly.type
_entity_poly.pdbx_seq_one_letter_code
_entity_poly.pdbx_strand_id
1 'polypeptide(L)'
;MIRRMRVCCGSSRPSPAPCLIPGFNLTPGPLAGIFNQGLDKPTVSRATGNGLSSNQIDPPADLMSALSPRPLLWRTLAGFLLSCCLMSSIADATASYTQPDPGPAGSAGPPVQARPTATLDALLAEGISLYDQQRFEEAKTVFEEAVRLKSKSGEARYWLGVSHYELGEDREAAKQLRIAVRHDRKNPDAHLALGRTYMRMKNRMVDARKSLKQALRYDPEHSEVHYYLGVSYMAQSKRDPAAPLYVMQARRSFGRAAVANPLHPDAYYRLGLSYENPSRDYKKALAFFYRQLMVKPDHRDALDHLERCSYMLKQFQGGIDLLTQVVEVHGDAVPDYVHTLINKLKATSLQSQSRYAEADRAYGEFLVDAAPEERAHYMDLAHVTSEEEFRQYQALETQEAKAEFRRRFWAARDPKPATAVNERLVEHYRRVMHAREHFSSGQQPWDRRGGIYIRYGEPDDLQHFIMQTGENAMKNYQPTGDARIDAIRERNFILRYRLKIDNSGTTWSDPATRGTSDPDAGDYLHELEAQQDDYSNIVSSAVSGGKEVANTATFSAISTRAQSLGFLAESWVYLEHDLELFFVDQVGVGKFDYPLQVHETNITEAIVQDKYNPRRIAASLMEKTPESYEFDYGGGPLRFMYDIVSYKGRDGLAEVETAYMVPAEQLETVKDGQGLRTWFDSHMVFHDDDYNRIAQTSRRIGPIDRPLVPATGNGPGIELHTGMMEMEAPPGSFHAAIEVQDETTRRIGIYEQAYAVPDYAGDALVLSDIKLAVSITPADSTPGPFVRNGLEIVPNPARMYQRTDPVHFYYEIYNLALPESGRTAYRVELEVKNKDRPQNLFWRILKGIDRLVRRTDNEQSVLMVFENEGNRSDEYSYTSIDTGATPTGAYEMTVRVTDLHSGQTATRQKVFVVTNDRVAEFKADPE
;
A
#
# COMPACT_ATOMS: atom_id res chain seq x y z
N MET A 1 -53.74 53.81 12.79
CA MET A 1 -53.98 54.33 14.16
C MET A 1 -52.98 53.64 15.09
N ILE A 2 -52.06 54.34 15.80
CA ILE A 2 -52.25 55.06 17.09
C ILE A 2 -52.63 54.03 18.20
N ARG A 3 -51.94 53.77 19.32
CA ARG A 3 -50.79 54.34 20.12
C ARG A 3 -49.92 53.15 20.65
N ARG A 4 -48.63 53.19 21.06
CA ARG A 4 -47.64 54.16 21.63
C ARG A 4 -47.55 54.29 23.18
N MET A 5 -46.46 53.72 23.76
CA MET A 5 -45.67 54.06 24.99
C MET A 5 -44.71 52.86 25.24
N ARG A 6 -43.40 52.91 25.52
CA ARG A 6 -42.30 53.92 25.56
C ARG A 6 -42.12 54.82 26.81
N VAL A 7 -40.90 54.75 27.40
CA VAL A 7 -40.13 55.68 28.31
C VAL A 7 -39.56 54.95 29.56
N CYS A 8 -38.30 55.11 30.02
CA CYS A 8 -36.99 55.27 29.34
C CYS A 8 -35.79 55.17 30.34
N CYS A 9 -34.59 54.83 29.85
CA CYS A 9 -33.23 55.02 30.47
C CYS A 9 -32.86 54.19 31.72
N GLY A 10 -31.58 53.83 32.02
CA GLY A 10 -30.24 53.94 31.39
C GLY A 10 -29.27 52.98 32.15
N SER A 11 -27.98 52.74 31.87
CA SER A 11 -26.94 53.51 31.17
C SER A 11 -25.73 52.65 30.70
N SER A 12 -25.15 53.03 29.56
CA SER A 12 -23.77 52.83 29.04
C SER A 12 -22.70 51.96 29.76
N ARG A 13 -22.06 51.06 29.00
CA ARG A 13 -20.58 50.90 28.90
C ARG A 13 -20.15 50.54 27.46
N PRO A 14 -18.90 50.84 27.02
CA PRO A 14 -18.58 50.97 25.60
C PRO A 14 -17.91 49.73 24.96
N SER A 15 -18.06 49.63 23.63
CA SER A 15 -17.28 48.75 22.76
C SER A 15 -15.89 49.33 22.47
N PRO A 16 -14.82 48.51 22.36
CA PRO A 16 -13.58 48.94 21.73
C PRO A 16 -13.68 48.84 20.20
N ALA A 17 -13.15 49.85 19.51
CA ALA A 17 -12.97 49.89 18.06
C ALA A 17 -11.77 49.02 17.62
N PRO A 18 -11.64 48.63 16.34
CA PRO A 18 -10.54 47.77 15.89
C PRO A 18 -9.21 48.52 15.83
N CYS A 19 -8.16 47.93 16.41
CA CYS A 19 -6.79 48.40 16.18
C CYS A 19 -6.30 47.92 14.81
N LEU A 20 -6.13 48.86 13.88
CA LEU A 20 -5.30 48.68 12.69
C LEU A 20 -3.83 48.87 13.06
N ILE A 21 -3.01 47.84 12.83
CA ILE A 21 -1.55 47.92 12.72
C ILE A 21 -1.18 47.23 11.40
N PRO A 22 -0.29 47.82 10.56
CA PRO A 22 -0.13 47.38 9.18
C PRO A 22 0.87 46.22 9.03
N GLY A 23 0.65 45.39 7.99
CA GLY A 23 1.70 44.52 7.45
C GLY A 23 1.62 43.04 7.81
N PHE A 24 0.51 42.37 7.46
CA PHE A 24 0.52 40.99 6.94
C PHE A 24 -0.85 40.71 6.30
N ASN A 25 -0.96 40.94 4.98
CA ASN A 25 -2.15 40.56 4.22
C ASN A 25 -2.12 39.05 3.96
N LEU A 26 -2.62 38.27 4.91
CA LEU A 26 -3.11 36.94 4.58
C LEU A 26 -4.37 37.10 3.72
N THR A 27 -4.25 36.77 2.44
CA THR A 27 -5.40 36.44 1.60
C THR A 27 -6.21 35.32 2.27
N PRO A 28 -7.54 35.22 2.02
CA PRO A 28 -8.35 34.17 2.60
C PRO A 28 -7.95 32.79 2.03
N GLY A 29 -7.05 32.11 2.75
CA GLY A 29 -6.54 30.78 2.38
C GLY A 29 -7.56 29.64 2.54
N PRO A 30 -7.21 28.42 2.12
CA PRO A 30 -8.14 27.32 1.87
C PRO A 30 -8.85 26.74 3.11
N LEU A 31 -8.50 27.18 4.32
CA LEU A 31 -9.21 26.87 5.57
C LEU A 31 -10.72 27.20 5.52
N ALA A 32 -11.16 28.13 4.67
CA ALA A 32 -12.60 28.38 4.45
C ALA A 32 -13.28 27.33 3.55
N GLY A 33 -12.56 26.76 2.57
CA GLY A 33 -13.08 25.77 1.62
C GLY A 33 -13.13 24.36 2.21
N ILE A 34 -12.04 23.92 2.87
CA ILE A 34 -11.89 22.57 3.43
C ILE A 34 -12.91 22.28 4.55
N PHE A 35 -13.43 23.32 5.21
CA PHE A 35 -14.36 23.15 6.32
C PHE A 35 -15.84 23.05 5.94
N ASN A 36 -16.23 23.35 4.70
CA ASN A 36 -17.62 23.63 4.32
C ASN A 36 -18.29 22.62 3.36
N GLN A 37 -17.65 21.51 3.02
CA GLN A 37 -18.28 20.43 2.25
C GLN A 37 -18.87 19.37 3.20
N GLY A 38 -20.20 19.22 3.19
CA GLY A 38 -20.90 18.26 4.05
C GLY A 38 -22.35 18.61 4.43
N LEU A 39 -23.17 19.07 3.48
CA LEU A 39 -24.63 19.14 3.62
C LEU A 39 -25.32 18.88 2.26
N ASP A 40 -25.81 17.66 2.05
CA ASP A 40 -26.61 17.30 0.88
C ASP A 40 -28.05 17.82 0.97
N LYS A 41 -28.59 18.34 -0.13
CA LYS A 41 -29.60 17.63 -0.96
C LYS A 41 -30.03 18.45 -2.21
N PRO A 42 -30.61 17.80 -3.24
CA PRO A 42 -30.56 18.32 -4.61
C PRO A 42 -31.75 19.19 -5.00
N THR A 43 -31.55 20.05 -6.01
CA THR A 43 -32.63 20.66 -6.80
C THR A 43 -32.27 20.74 -8.27
N VAL A 44 -33.20 20.29 -9.11
CA VAL A 44 -33.14 20.35 -10.58
C VAL A 44 -33.70 21.69 -11.07
N SER A 45 -33.00 22.39 -11.97
CA SER A 45 -33.67 23.25 -12.96
C SER A 45 -32.82 23.50 -14.22
N ARG A 46 -33.49 23.46 -15.38
CA ARG A 46 -32.95 23.81 -16.70
C ARG A 46 -32.85 25.34 -16.87
N ALA A 47 -31.81 25.82 -17.55
CA ALA A 47 -31.82 26.98 -18.46
C ALA A 47 -30.51 26.99 -19.27
N THR A 48 -30.46 26.44 -20.49
CA THR A 48 -30.63 27.16 -21.79
C THR A 48 -29.57 28.22 -22.12
N GLY A 49 -28.71 27.91 -23.10
CA GLY A 49 -28.60 28.73 -24.31
C GLY A 49 -27.34 29.59 -24.50
N ASN A 50 -26.67 29.32 -25.63
CA ASN A 50 -25.67 30.16 -26.32
C ASN A 50 -24.30 30.31 -25.62
N GLY A 51 -23.15 30.21 -26.29
CA GLY A 51 -22.86 30.09 -27.72
C GLY A 51 -21.80 31.13 -28.14
N LEU A 52 -20.96 30.78 -29.14
CA LEU A 52 -19.74 31.49 -29.60
C LEU A 52 -18.50 31.20 -28.73
N SER A 53 -17.27 31.01 -29.24
CA SER A 53 -16.68 30.54 -30.50
C SER A 53 -15.18 30.88 -30.42
N SER A 54 -14.30 29.93 -30.78
CA SER A 54 -12.92 30.14 -31.31
C SER A 54 -12.08 31.34 -30.86
N ASN A 55 -10.88 31.07 -30.31
CA ASN A 55 -9.63 31.31 -31.06
C ASN A 55 -8.41 30.67 -30.40
N GLN A 56 -7.56 30.03 -31.22
CA GLN A 56 -6.16 29.73 -30.90
C GLN A 56 -5.34 31.02 -31.02
N ILE A 57 -4.42 31.29 -30.08
CA ILE A 57 -3.18 32.04 -30.35
C ILE A 57 -2.08 31.44 -29.45
N ASP A 58 -0.97 31.03 -30.08
CA ASP A 58 0.25 30.47 -29.47
C ASP A 58 1.19 31.56 -28.89
N PRO A 59 2.23 31.21 -28.10
CA PRO A 59 2.89 32.14 -27.17
C PRO A 59 3.98 33.02 -27.83
N PRO A 60 4.39 34.13 -27.17
CA PRO A 60 5.53 34.93 -27.59
C PRO A 60 6.85 34.40 -27.02
N ALA A 61 7.83 34.19 -27.90
CA ALA A 61 9.24 34.05 -27.55
C ALA A 61 10.05 35.22 -28.17
N ASP A 62 11.03 35.70 -27.40
CA ASP A 62 12.27 36.40 -27.77
C ASP A 62 12.29 37.62 -28.72
N LEU A 63 12.92 38.70 -28.23
CA LEU A 63 14.24 39.15 -28.74
C LEU A 63 14.95 39.94 -27.61
N MET A 64 16.10 39.49 -27.10
CA MET A 64 17.47 39.93 -27.47
C MET A 64 17.78 41.43 -27.19
N SER A 65 18.94 41.86 -26.70
CA SER A 65 20.19 41.23 -26.19
C SER A 65 21.05 42.36 -25.54
N ALA A 66 22.29 42.23 -25.04
CA ALA A 66 23.31 41.18 -24.96
C ALA A 66 24.30 41.50 -23.80
N LEU A 67 25.15 40.54 -23.40
CA LEU A 67 26.63 40.64 -23.33
C LEU A 67 27.28 39.62 -22.36
N SER A 68 27.99 38.65 -22.93
CA SER A 68 29.17 37.99 -22.36
C SER A 68 30.16 37.78 -23.52
N PRO A 69 31.48 37.50 -23.32
CA PRO A 69 31.87 36.14 -22.91
C PRO A 69 33.23 35.94 -22.19
N ARG A 70 33.36 34.73 -21.60
CA ARG A 70 34.57 33.86 -21.55
C ARG A 70 35.69 34.07 -20.47
N PRO A 71 36.52 33.03 -20.20
CA PRO A 71 36.93 32.66 -18.83
C PRO A 71 38.46 32.52 -18.64
N LEU A 72 38.90 32.06 -17.46
CA LEU A 72 40.28 31.55 -17.25
C LEU A 72 40.32 30.25 -16.44
N LEU A 73 41.21 29.35 -16.88
CA LEU A 73 41.59 28.08 -16.27
C LEU A 73 42.97 28.22 -15.61
N TRP A 74 43.23 27.45 -14.56
CA TRP A 74 44.53 26.77 -14.43
C TRP A 74 44.44 25.45 -13.65
N ARG A 75 45.37 24.52 -13.94
CA ARG A 75 45.48 23.15 -13.41
C ARG A 75 46.95 22.86 -13.09
N THR A 76 47.23 22.14 -12.00
CA THR A 76 48.23 21.06 -11.81
C THR A 76 48.00 20.43 -10.42
N LEU A 77 47.80 19.12 -10.19
CA LEU A 77 48.78 18.00 -10.23
C LEU A 77 50.04 18.29 -9.37
N ALA A 78 50.61 17.46 -8.49
CA ALA A 78 50.35 16.15 -7.84
C ALA A 78 51.20 16.11 -6.53
N GLY A 79 51.34 15.09 -5.66
CA GLY A 79 50.83 13.71 -5.55
C GLY A 79 51.94 12.71 -5.11
N PHE A 80 51.68 11.84 -4.10
CA PHE A 80 52.55 10.75 -3.58
C PHE A 80 53.82 11.23 -2.80
N LEU A 81 54.43 10.58 -1.78
CA LEU A 81 54.27 9.28 -1.06
C LEU A 81 55.10 9.24 0.27
N LEU A 82 54.78 8.31 1.20
CA LEU A 82 55.66 7.61 2.20
C LEU A 82 56.40 8.45 3.29
N SER A 83 56.70 7.98 4.52
CA SER A 83 56.27 6.81 5.34
C SER A 83 56.86 6.87 6.76
N CYS A 84 56.43 5.93 7.65
CA CYS A 84 57.12 5.45 8.87
C CYS A 84 57.22 6.45 10.05
N CYS A 85 57.25 6.12 11.36
CA CYS A 85 57.08 4.90 12.20
C CYS A 85 57.06 5.41 13.68
N LEU A 86 56.65 4.73 14.77
CA LEU A 86 56.03 3.41 15.07
C LEU A 86 55.49 3.45 16.54
N MET A 87 54.22 3.07 16.79
CA MET A 87 53.75 2.20 17.92
C MET A 87 53.97 2.60 19.42
N SER A 88 53.24 2.10 20.44
CA SER A 88 52.01 1.27 20.55
C SER A 88 51.49 1.18 22.01
N SER A 89 50.25 0.64 22.17
CA SER A 89 49.73 -0.13 23.35
C SER A 89 49.55 0.63 24.69
N ILE A 90 48.34 0.80 25.24
CA ILE A 90 47.42 -0.19 25.86
C ILE A 90 48.07 -0.97 27.03
N ALA A 91 47.59 -0.77 28.27
CA ALA A 91 47.12 -1.83 29.19
C ALA A 91 46.56 -1.28 30.52
N ASP A 92 45.66 -2.08 31.10
CA ASP A 92 44.80 -1.93 32.27
C ASP A 92 45.42 -1.80 33.69
N ALA A 93 44.48 -1.54 34.63
CA ALA A 93 44.35 -2.17 35.96
C ALA A 93 45.06 -1.60 37.23
N THR A 94 44.19 -1.16 38.15
CA THR A 94 44.16 -1.44 39.60
C THR A 94 45.35 -1.14 40.52
N ALA A 95 45.11 -0.17 41.39
CA ALA A 95 45.33 -0.21 42.86
C ALA A 95 46.61 -0.83 43.44
N SER A 96 47.42 0.00 44.09
CA SER A 96 48.10 -0.40 45.33
C SER A 96 48.26 0.80 46.29
N TYR A 97 48.14 0.49 47.59
CA TYR A 97 48.33 1.40 48.71
C TYR A 97 49.82 1.48 49.08
N THR A 98 50.42 2.67 49.10
CA THR A 98 51.65 2.94 49.87
C THR A 98 51.67 4.39 50.37
N GLN A 99 51.68 4.57 51.70
CA GLN A 99 52.19 5.81 52.30
C GLN A 99 53.71 5.71 52.47
N PRO A 100 54.40 6.85 52.47
CA PRO A 100 55.09 7.22 53.71
C PRO A 100 54.98 8.71 54.11
N ASP A 101 55.09 8.94 55.42
CA ASP A 101 55.25 10.22 56.14
C ASP A 101 56.61 10.93 55.87
N PRO A 102 56.93 12.11 56.46
CA PRO A 102 56.12 13.33 56.64
C PRO A 102 56.88 14.66 56.35
N GLY A 103 56.16 15.72 55.92
CA GLY A 103 56.59 17.13 56.03
C GLY A 103 57.66 17.64 55.04
N PRO A 104 57.95 18.96 55.00
CA PRO A 104 57.51 20.03 55.90
C PRO A 104 56.40 20.94 55.34
N ALA A 105 55.82 21.76 56.21
CA ALA A 105 54.82 22.76 55.82
C ALA A 105 55.44 24.00 55.15
N GLY A 106 54.72 24.61 54.20
CA GLY A 106 54.89 26.03 53.88
C GLY A 106 55.10 26.40 52.40
N SER A 107 54.03 26.40 51.62
CA SER A 107 53.80 27.47 50.64
C SER A 107 52.30 27.66 50.41
N ALA A 108 51.81 28.88 50.65
CA ALA A 108 50.42 29.23 50.38
C ALA A 108 50.23 29.44 48.88
N GLY A 109 49.12 28.95 48.32
CA GLY A 109 48.69 29.32 46.98
C GLY A 109 48.42 30.84 46.87
N PRO A 110 48.42 31.40 45.66
CA PRO A 110 48.17 32.83 45.46
C PRO A 110 46.80 33.23 46.05
N PRO A 111 46.65 34.45 46.58
CA PRO A 111 45.44 34.86 47.28
C PRO A 111 44.25 34.86 46.33
N VAL A 112 43.14 34.30 46.79
CA VAL A 112 41.81 34.49 46.18
C VAL A 112 41.59 36.00 46.10
N GLN A 113 41.54 36.54 44.88
CA GLN A 113 41.17 37.94 44.68
C GLN A 113 39.76 38.12 45.20
N ALA A 114 39.60 38.95 46.23
CA ALA A 114 38.28 39.25 46.78
C ALA A 114 37.43 39.88 45.68
N ARG A 115 36.35 39.19 45.27
CA ARG A 115 35.32 39.77 44.40
C ARG A 115 34.92 41.14 45.01
N PRO A 116 34.88 42.24 44.23
CA PRO A 116 34.38 43.52 44.74
C PRO A 116 32.97 43.27 45.28
N THR A 117 32.64 43.84 46.45
CA THR A 117 31.47 43.49 47.28
C THR A 117 30.22 43.23 46.45
N ALA A 118 29.98 41.95 46.14
CA ALA A 118 28.98 41.58 45.14
C ALA A 118 27.59 41.91 45.70
N THR A 119 26.88 42.81 45.02
CA THR A 119 25.50 43.12 45.38
C THR A 119 24.62 41.92 45.03
N LEU A 120 23.47 41.81 45.69
CA LEU A 120 22.50 40.75 45.39
C LEU A 120 22.13 40.75 43.90
N ASP A 121 21.92 41.94 43.34
CA ASP A 121 21.49 42.13 41.96
C ASP A 121 22.59 41.71 40.96
N ALA A 122 23.86 41.91 41.32
CA ALA A 122 25.00 41.43 40.52
C ALA A 122 25.10 39.90 40.54
N LEU A 123 24.94 39.26 41.70
CA LEU A 123 24.92 37.80 41.82
C LEU A 123 23.70 37.18 41.12
N LEU A 124 22.55 37.84 41.17
CA LEU A 124 21.36 37.42 40.41
C LEU A 124 21.60 37.51 38.90
N ALA A 125 22.14 38.63 38.40
CA ALA A 125 22.44 38.79 36.98
C ALA A 125 23.52 37.79 36.48
N GLU A 126 24.57 37.55 37.26
CA GLU A 126 25.59 36.53 36.98
C GLU A 126 24.97 35.13 36.93
N GLY A 127 24.20 34.75 37.95
CA GLY A 127 23.56 33.44 38.03
C GLY A 127 22.53 33.21 36.91
N ILE A 128 21.74 34.23 36.54
CA ILE A 128 20.78 34.16 35.43
C ILE A 128 21.53 33.99 34.11
N SER A 129 22.60 34.75 33.86
CA SER A 129 23.43 34.58 32.66
C SER A 129 24.06 33.19 32.56
N LEU A 130 24.47 32.59 33.68
CA LEU A 130 24.95 31.20 33.74
C LEU A 130 23.82 30.19 33.49
N TYR A 131 22.62 30.45 34.02
CA TYR A 131 21.43 29.62 33.82
C TYR A 131 20.99 29.61 32.34
N ASP A 132 20.96 30.79 31.69
CA ASP A 132 20.63 30.94 30.28
C ASP A 132 21.68 30.28 29.35
N GLN A 133 22.94 30.21 29.80
CA GLN A 133 24.01 29.41 29.17
C GLN A 133 23.92 27.90 29.48
N GLN A 134 22.87 27.44 30.18
CA GLN A 134 22.67 26.06 30.64
C GLN A 134 23.75 25.52 31.60
N ARG A 135 24.53 26.42 32.22
CA ARG A 135 25.62 26.08 33.17
C ARG A 135 25.05 25.96 34.59
N PHE A 136 24.12 25.01 34.76
CA PHE A 136 23.23 24.95 35.93
C PHE A 136 23.93 24.76 37.28
N GLU A 137 25.04 24.01 37.37
CA GLU A 137 25.82 23.87 38.63
C GLU A 137 26.55 25.17 39.01
N GLU A 138 27.07 25.92 38.03
CA GLU A 138 27.71 27.21 38.27
C GLU A 138 26.66 28.25 38.67
N ALA A 139 25.51 28.29 37.96
CA ALA A 139 24.36 29.11 38.32
C ALA A 139 23.86 28.81 39.75
N LYS A 140 23.70 27.53 40.11
CA LYS A 140 23.36 27.07 41.47
C LYS A 140 24.35 27.59 42.50
N THR A 141 25.65 27.50 42.25
CA THR A 141 26.70 28.00 43.15
C THR A 141 26.57 29.52 43.36
N VAL A 142 26.37 30.30 42.30
CA VAL A 142 26.19 31.76 42.39
C VAL A 142 24.87 32.12 43.09
N PHE A 143 23.78 31.37 42.86
CA PHE A 143 22.52 31.58 43.57
C PHE A 143 22.59 31.16 45.06
N GLU A 144 23.44 30.19 45.43
CA GLU A 144 23.75 29.94 46.84
C GLU A 144 24.44 31.14 47.49
N GLU A 145 25.40 31.80 46.81
CA GLU A 145 26.01 33.04 47.30
C GLU A 145 24.96 34.15 47.47
N ALA A 146 24.08 34.33 46.48
CA ALA A 146 22.96 35.28 46.56
C ALA A 146 22.01 35.00 47.75
N VAL A 147 21.71 33.73 48.03
CA VAL A 147 20.91 33.31 49.18
C VAL A 147 21.66 33.47 50.51
N ARG A 148 22.98 33.30 50.55
CA ARG A 148 23.80 33.61 51.74
C ARG A 148 23.79 35.10 52.04
N LEU A 149 23.93 35.95 51.01
CA LEU A 149 23.92 37.41 51.13
C LEU A 149 22.56 37.96 51.61
N LYS A 150 21.44 37.44 51.08
CA LYS A 150 20.07 37.83 51.51
C LYS A 150 19.18 36.60 51.71
N SER A 151 19.28 35.97 52.88
CA SER A 151 18.57 34.73 53.23
C SER A 151 17.04 34.75 53.14
N LYS A 152 16.42 35.94 53.10
CA LYS A 152 14.98 36.16 52.91
C LYS A 152 14.60 36.61 51.49
N SER A 153 15.53 36.61 50.53
CA SER A 153 15.22 36.92 49.13
C SER A 153 14.34 35.82 48.54
N GLY A 154 13.14 36.17 48.08
CA GLY A 154 12.24 35.25 47.38
C GLY A 154 12.82 34.86 46.02
N GLU A 155 13.32 35.85 45.29
CA GLU A 155 13.91 35.74 43.96
C GLU A 155 15.18 34.89 43.92
N ALA A 156 16.16 35.13 44.81
CA ALA A 156 17.38 34.30 44.83
C ALA A 156 17.08 32.82 45.16
N ARG A 157 16.02 32.57 45.94
CA ARG A 157 15.55 31.21 46.26
C ARG A 157 14.67 30.60 45.17
N TYR A 158 14.02 31.43 44.35
CA TYR A 158 13.36 30.99 43.13
C TYR A 158 14.42 30.49 42.15
N TRP A 159 15.43 31.31 41.88
CA TRP A 159 16.53 31.01 40.96
C TRP A 159 17.35 29.78 41.40
N LEU A 160 17.78 29.71 42.67
CA LEU A 160 18.39 28.50 43.24
C LEU A 160 17.48 27.27 43.09
N GLY A 161 16.16 27.47 43.24
CA GLY A 161 15.16 26.42 43.12
C GLY A 161 14.96 25.90 41.70
N VAL A 162 15.04 26.75 40.67
CA VAL A 162 15.00 26.32 39.26
C VAL A 162 16.32 25.71 38.81
N SER A 163 17.48 26.18 39.29
CA SER A 163 18.76 25.49 39.04
C SER A 163 18.75 24.06 39.59
N HIS A 164 18.31 23.84 40.84
CA HIS A 164 18.10 22.49 41.36
C HIS A 164 17.10 21.67 40.52
N TYR A 165 16.07 22.30 39.94
CA TYR A 165 15.09 21.61 39.11
C TYR A 165 15.72 21.13 37.79
N GLU A 166 16.47 21.97 37.07
CA GLU A 166 17.10 21.53 35.82
C GLU A 166 18.26 20.52 36.05
N LEU A 167 18.88 20.54 37.23
CA LEU A 167 19.81 19.48 37.69
C LEU A 167 19.13 18.17 38.11
N GLY A 168 17.79 18.09 38.10
CA GLY A 168 17.03 16.90 38.53
C GLY A 168 16.97 16.69 40.05
N GLU A 169 17.44 17.66 40.84
CA GLU A 169 17.46 17.64 42.31
C GLU A 169 16.07 18.00 42.90
N ASP A 170 15.00 17.37 42.41
CA ASP A 170 13.58 17.70 42.66
C ASP A 170 13.23 17.97 44.14
N ARG A 171 13.87 17.27 45.09
CA ARG A 171 13.63 17.44 46.53
C ARG A 171 14.14 18.79 47.04
N GLU A 172 15.34 19.18 46.64
CA GLU A 172 15.94 20.46 47.04
C GLU A 172 15.32 21.61 46.24
N ALA A 173 15.03 21.41 44.94
CA ALA A 173 14.21 22.33 44.15
C ALA A 173 12.89 22.66 44.86
N ALA A 174 12.10 21.64 45.23
CA ALA A 174 10.82 21.83 45.92
C ALA A 174 10.98 22.52 47.28
N LYS A 175 12.10 22.30 47.99
CA LYS A 175 12.41 22.94 49.27
C LYS A 175 12.75 24.42 49.10
N GLN A 176 13.61 24.78 48.16
CA GLN A 176 13.96 26.18 47.88
C GLN A 176 12.76 26.95 47.32
N LEU A 177 12.03 26.38 46.36
CA LEU A 177 10.81 26.97 45.80
C LEU A 177 9.70 27.16 46.85
N ARG A 178 9.55 26.22 47.82
CA ARG A 178 8.66 26.41 49.00
C ARG A 178 9.11 27.53 49.94
N ILE A 179 10.38 27.94 49.92
CA ILE A 179 10.86 29.10 50.67
C ILE A 179 10.66 30.37 49.82
N ALA A 180 10.91 30.31 48.51
CA ALA A 180 10.65 31.38 47.55
C ALA A 180 9.18 31.86 47.64
N VAL A 181 8.20 30.97 47.44
CA VAL A 181 6.76 31.31 47.52
C VAL A 181 6.27 31.73 48.91
N ARG A 182 7.10 31.59 49.95
CA ARG A 182 6.78 32.11 51.30
C ARG A 182 7.25 33.55 51.49
N HIS A 183 8.36 33.95 50.88
CA HIS A 183 8.88 35.31 50.94
C HIS A 183 8.34 36.20 49.82
N ASP A 184 8.12 35.64 48.64
CA ASP A 184 7.34 36.26 47.57
C ASP A 184 6.08 35.42 47.29
N ARG A 185 4.98 35.82 47.92
CA ARG A 185 3.72 35.07 47.83
C ARG A 185 2.98 35.28 46.51
N LYS A 186 3.27 36.37 45.78
CA LYS A 186 2.51 36.82 44.60
C LYS A 186 3.16 36.46 43.27
N ASN A 187 4.45 36.14 43.26
CA ASN A 187 5.18 35.72 42.07
C ASN A 187 4.58 34.44 41.45
N PRO A 188 4.01 34.49 40.23
CA PRO A 188 3.39 33.34 39.59
C PRO A 188 4.42 32.32 39.12
N ASP A 189 5.60 32.75 38.65
CA ASP A 189 6.70 31.89 38.20
C ASP A 189 7.22 30.96 39.32
N ALA A 190 7.30 31.47 40.55
CA ALA A 190 7.70 30.68 41.72
C ALA A 190 6.66 29.60 42.07
N HIS A 191 5.36 29.88 41.87
CA HIS A 191 4.30 28.87 42.00
C HIS A 191 4.26 27.91 40.80
N LEU A 192 4.59 28.38 39.59
CA LEU A 192 4.74 27.57 38.37
C LEU A 192 5.89 26.56 38.50
N ALA A 193 7.09 27.02 38.83
CA ALA A 193 8.27 26.18 39.05
C ALA A 193 8.03 25.16 40.16
N LEU A 194 7.40 25.57 41.27
CA LEU A 194 7.01 24.64 42.34
C LEU A 194 5.99 23.60 41.83
N GLY A 195 5.06 24.01 40.95
CA GLY A 195 4.15 23.12 40.24
C GLY A 195 4.88 22.10 39.37
N ARG A 196 5.76 22.57 38.46
CA ARG A 196 6.61 21.75 37.57
C ARG A 196 7.44 20.73 38.36
N THR A 197 8.06 21.15 39.47
CA THR A 197 8.82 20.27 40.36
C THR A 197 7.94 19.16 40.95
N TYR A 198 6.76 19.51 41.48
CA TYR A 198 5.81 18.52 41.99
C TYR A 198 5.23 17.58 40.92
N MET A 199 5.32 17.91 39.62
CA MET A 199 4.93 16.98 38.55
C MET A 199 5.99 15.90 38.30
N ARG A 200 7.29 16.21 38.47
CA ARG A 200 8.37 15.20 38.41
C ARG A 200 8.37 14.28 39.64
N MET A 201 8.01 14.80 40.81
CA MET A 201 7.92 14.01 42.05
C MET A 201 6.78 12.98 42.05
N LYS A 202 7.11 11.70 42.34
CA LYS A 202 6.12 10.62 42.52
C LYS A 202 5.03 11.00 43.54
N ASN A 203 3.77 10.75 43.18
CA ASN A 203 2.56 10.98 43.99
C ASN A 203 2.27 12.43 44.43
N ARG A 204 2.91 13.45 43.84
CA ARG A 204 2.69 14.88 44.21
C ARG A 204 1.81 15.68 43.24
N MET A 205 1.14 15.02 42.29
CA MET A 205 0.31 15.65 41.25
C MET A 205 -0.86 16.52 41.77
N VAL A 206 -1.35 16.25 42.99
CA VAL A 206 -2.35 17.11 43.66
C VAL A 206 -1.73 18.43 44.10
N ASP A 207 -0.53 18.40 44.69
CA ASP A 207 0.19 19.59 45.11
C ASP A 207 0.69 20.40 43.90
N ALA A 208 1.11 19.75 42.82
CA ALA A 208 1.43 20.40 41.55
C ALA A 208 0.26 21.29 41.08
N ARG A 209 -0.94 20.71 40.97
CA ARG A 209 -2.15 21.44 40.56
C ARG A 209 -2.57 22.52 41.55
N LYS A 210 -2.32 22.32 42.85
CA LYS A 210 -2.57 23.35 43.87
C LYS A 210 -1.65 24.56 43.68
N SER A 211 -0.37 24.34 43.39
CA SER A 211 0.61 25.40 43.09
C SER A 211 0.28 26.10 41.76
N LEU A 212 0.02 25.36 40.68
CA LEU A 212 -0.38 25.93 39.39
C LEU A 212 -1.66 26.78 39.49
N LYS A 213 -2.69 26.30 40.21
CA LYS A 213 -3.90 27.10 40.48
C LYS A 213 -3.64 28.32 41.38
N GLN A 214 -2.54 28.33 42.14
CA GLN A 214 -2.13 29.48 42.93
C GLN A 214 -1.35 30.51 42.10
N ALA A 215 -0.60 30.08 41.08
CA ALA A 215 -0.04 30.98 40.06
C ALA A 215 -1.18 31.69 39.28
N LEU A 216 -2.19 30.95 38.81
CA LEU A 216 -3.37 31.52 38.12
C LEU A 216 -4.24 32.48 38.96
N ARG A 217 -4.02 32.57 40.28
CA ARG A 217 -4.67 33.57 41.15
C ARG A 217 -3.96 34.93 41.12
N TYR A 218 -2.71 34.97 40.66
CA TYR A 218 -1.90 36.18 40.58
C TYR A 218 -1.71 36.64 39.14
N ASP A 219 -1.56 35.69 38.21
CA ASP A 219 -1.64 35.94 36.77
C ASP A 219 -2.65 34.96 36.12
N PRO A 220 -3.91 35.39 35.88
CA PRO A 220 -4.94 34.57 35.26
C PRO A 220 -4.67 34.18 33.80
N GLU A 221 -3.81 34.91 33.08
CA GLU A 221 -3.53 34.71 31.65
C GLU A 221 -2.14 34.10 31.43
N HIS A 222 -1.48 33.57 32.46
CA HIS A 222 -0.16 32.99 32.33
C HIS A 222 -0.16 31.71 31.46
N SER A 223 0.38 31.82 30.24
CA SER A 223 0.40 30.73 29.23
C SER A 223 0.96 29.41 29.77
N GLU A 224 2.21 29.40 30.24
CA GLU A 224 2.87 28.20 30.76
C GLU A 224 2.08 27.54 31.90
N VAL A 225 1.48 28.31 32.80
CA VAL A 225 0.70 27.76 33.91
C VAL A 225 -0.54 27.03 33.39
N HIS A 226 -1.24 27.58 32.40
CA HIS A 226 -2.34 26.88 31.73
C HIS A 226 -1.86 25.63 30.99
N TYR A 227 -0.69 25.66 30.35
CA TYR A 227 -0.09 24.50 29.70
C TYR A 227 0.21 23.37 30.70
N TYR A 228 1.01 23.63 31.74
CA TYR A 228 1.34 22.62 32.74
C TYR A 228 0.11 22.14 33.53
N LEU A 229 -0.90 23.00 33.72
CA LEU A 229 -2.19 22.58 34.27
C LEU A 229 -2.88 21.57 33.32
N GLY A 230 -2.85 21.81 32.02
CA GLY A 230 -3.31 20.86 31.01
C GLY A 230 -2.55 19.53 31.02
N VAL A 231 -1.22 19.57 31.07
CA VAL A 231 -0.35 18.37 31.17
C VAL A 231 -0.69 17.58 32.45
N SER A 232 -0.91 18.26 33.58
CA SER A 232 -1.28 17.60 34.84
C SER A 232 -2.63 16.88 34.79
N TYR A 233 -3.57 17.38 33.98
CA TYR A 233 -4.85 16.73 33.74
C TYR A 233 -4.73 15.53 32.81
N MET A 234 -3.97 15.63 31.71
CA MET A 234 -3.66 14.46 30.85
C MET A 234 -2.94 13.34 31.62
N ALA A 235 -2.01 13.70 32.51
CA ALA A 235 -1.30 12.74 33.35
C ALA A 235 -2.23 11.98 34.33
N GLN A 236 -3.32 12.60 34.80
CA GLN A 236 -4.35 11.90 35.57
C GLN A 236 -5.29 11.08 34.67
N SER A 237 -5.64 11.59 33.48
CA SER A 237 -6.52 10.86 32.54
C SER A 237 -5.99 9.46 32.19
N LYS A 238 -4.67 9.26 32.18
CA LYS A 238 -4.04 7.94 31.94
C LYS A 238 -4.16 6.95 33.13
N ARG A 239 -4.80 7.33 34.24
CA ARG A 239 -4.80 6.56 35.51
C ARG A 239 -6.17 6.48 36.20
N ASP A 240 -7.21 7.03 35.61
CA ASP A 240 -8.47 7.32 36.29
C ASP A 240 -9.68 7.03 35.37
N PRO A 241 -10.68 6.24 35.80
CA PRO A 241 -11.90 5.98 35.01
C PRO A 241 -12.66 7.25 34.58
N ALA A 242 -12.51 8.37 35.29
CA ALA A 242 -13.07 9.67 34.89
C ALA A 242 -12.26 10.38 33.77
N ALA A 243 -11.45 9.64 32.99
CA ALA A 243 -10.63 10.12 31.89
C ALA A 243 -11.31 11.18 30.98
N PRO A 244 -12.57 11.03 30.51
CA PRO A 244 -13.20 12.04 29.63
C PRO A 244 -13.27 13.44 30.25
N LEU A 245 -13.50 13.54 31.58
CA LEU A 245 -13.55 14.82 32.29
C LEU A 245 -12.16 15.47 32.35
N TYR A 246 -11.10 14.68 32.57
CA TYR A 246 -9.73 15.20 32.61
C TYR A 246 -9.23 15.60 31.22
N VAL A 247 -9.58 14.88 30.16
CA VAL A 247 -9.30 15.31 28.77
C VAL A 247 -9.99 16.64 28.47
N MET A 248 -11.25 16.82 28.88
CA MET A 248 -11.96 18.09 28.72
C MET A 248 -11.29 19.25 29.50
N GLN A 249 -10.88 19.00 30.74
CA GLN A 249 -10.15 19.98 31.56
C GLN A 249 -8.77 20.30 30.98
N ALA A 250 -8.07 19.30 30.42
CA ALA A 250 -6.80 19.49 29.73
C ALA A 250 -6.96 20.36 28.48
N ARG A 251 -7.87 20.02 27.57
CA ARG A 251 -8.20 20.82 26.37
C ARG A 251 -8.53 22.27 26.71
N ARG A 252 -9.35 22.51 27.73
CA ARG A 252 -9.68 23.87 28.18
C ARG A 252 -8.44 24.63 28.68
N SER A 253 -7.50 23.94 29.33
CA SER A 253 -6.28 24.55 29.84
C SER A 253 -5.30 24.84 28.69
N PHE A 254 -5.01 23.86 27.81
CA PHE A 254 -4.19 24.10 26.62
C PHE A 254 -4.77 25.17 25.69
N GLY A 255 -6.09 25.20 25.51
CA GLY A 255 -6.76 26.25 24.73
C GLY A 255 -6.61 27.64 25.34
N ARG A 256 -6.53 27.76 26.67
CA ARG A 256 -6.18 29.03 27.34
C ARG A 256 -4.71 29.39 27.17
N ALA A 257 -3.81 28.41 27.25
CA ALA A 257 -2.39 28.64 26.99
C ALA A 257 -2.16 29.19 25.57
N ALA A 258 -2.82 28.61 24.56
CA ALA A 258 -2.76 29.07 23.17
C ALA A 258 -3.45 30.44 22.91
N VAL A 259 -4.43 30.85 23.74
CA VAL A 259 -5.02 32.20 23.67
C VAL A 259 -4.10 33.23 24.34
N ALA A 260 -3.49 32.87 25.47
CA ALA A 260 -2.54 33.70 26.20
C ALA A 260 -1.24 33.94 25.42
N ASN A 261 -0.71 32.89 24.78
CA ASN A 261 0.42 32.96 23.87
C ASN A 261 0.07 32.23 22.55
N PRO A 262 -0.31 32.98 21.50
CA PRO A 262 -0.56 32.41 20.17
C PRO A 262 0.64 31.71 19.52
N LEU A 263 1.86 31.93 20.01
CA LEU A 263 3.13 31.34 19.56
C LEU A 263 3.63 30.23 20.51
N HIS A 264 2.72 29.49 21.14
CA HIS A 264 3.06 28.38 22.04
C HIS A 264 2.91 27.02 21.34
N PRO A 265 3.97 26.44 20.74
CA PRO A 265 3.85 25.25 19.90
C PRO A 265 3.38 24.03 20.69
N ASP A 266 3.93 23.83 21.89
CA ASP A 266 3.55 22.77 22.83
C ASP A 266 2.05 22.73 23.16
N ALA A 267 1.41 23.89 23.34
CA ALA A 267 -0.03 23.94 23.62
C ALA A 267 -0.86 23.44 22.43
N TYR A 268 -0.47 23.80 21.20
CA TYR A 268 -1.10 23.28 19.99
C TYR A 268 -0.83 21.77 19.81
N TYR A 269 0.40 21.31 19.99
CA TYR A 269 0.73 19.87 19.93
C TYR A 269 -0.10 19.05 20.92
N ARG A 270 -0.20 19.49 22.18
CA ARG A 270 -1.03 18.81 23.20
C ARG A 270 -2.54 18.88 22.90
N LEU A 271 -3.03 19.96 22.28
CA LEU A 271 -4.39 20.01 21.77
C LEU A 271 -4.60 18.96 20.69
N GLY A 272 -3.72 18.90 19.68
CA GLY A 272 -3.72 17.92 18.60
C GLY A 272 -3.83 16.48 19.12
N LEU A 273 -2.83 16.06 19.91
CA LEU A 273 -2.80 14.74 20.56
C LEU A 273 -4.08 14.44 21.34
N SER A 274 -4.62 15.43 22.07
CA SER A 274 -5.84 15.21 22.87
C SER A 274 -7.06 14.93 22.00
N TYR A 275 -7.18 15.54 20.81
CA TYR A 275 -8.29 15.33 19.88
C TYR A 275 -8.13 14.04 19.09
N GLU A 276 -6.91 13.70 18.69
CA GLU A 276 -6.56 12.43 18.06
C GLU A 276 -6.86 11.23 18.98
N ASN A 277 -6.40 11.26 20.23
CA ASN A 277 -6.58 10.16 21.18
C ASN A 277 -7.01 10.68 22.58
N PRO A 278 -8.14 10.22 23.16
CA PRO A 278 -8.98 9.10 22.71
C PRO A 278 -10.15 9.50 21.79
N SER A 279 -10.33 10.80 21.46
CA SER A 279 -11.56 11.23 20.75
C SER A 279 -11.63 10.89 19.27
N ARG A 280 -10.52 10.51 18.60
CA ARG A 280 -10.47 10.25 17.16
C ARG A 280 -11.05 11.39 16.30
N ASP A 281 -10.98 12.62 16.81
CA ASP A 281 -11.43 13.85 16.15
C ASP A 281 -10.29 14.38 15.28
N TYR A 282 -9.91 13.58 14.29
CA TYR A 282 -8.75 13.82 13.42
C TYR A 282 -8.84 15.20 12.72
N LYS A 283 -10.05 15.67 12.39
CA LYS A 283 -10.26 16.99 11.76
C LYS A 283 -9.84 18.15 12.68
N LYS A 284 -10.12 18.08 13.99
CA LYS A 284 -9.60 19.07 14.94
C LYS A 284 -8.12 18.84 15.25
N ALA A 285 -7.69 17.59 15.35
CA ALA A 285 -6.30 17.25 15.61
C ALA A 285 -5.36 17.84 14.53
N LEU A 286 -5.67 17.58 13.26
CA LEU A 286 -5.01 18.12 12.07
C LEU A 286 -4.82 19.64 12.15
N ALA A 287 -5.90 20.37 12.46
CA ALA A 287 -5.86 21.84 12.56
C ALA A 287 -4.95 22.35 13.69
N PHE A 288 -4.74 21.59 14.76
CA PHE A 288 -3.81 21.93 15.83
C PHE A 288 -2.36 21.52 15.53
N PHE A 289 -2.12 20.37 14.89
CA PHE A 289 -0.79 20.01 14.42
C PHE A 289 -0.27 21.00 13.37
N TYR A 290 -1.11 21.40 12.41
CA TYR A 290 -0.77 22.46 11.46
C TYR A 290 -0.41 23.78 12.16
N ARG A 291 -1.20 24.23 13.16
CA ARG A 291 -0.87 25.43 13.95
C ARG A 291 0.41 25.32 14.76
N GLN A 292 0.78 24.12 15.20
CA GLN A 292 2.08 23.88 15.84
C GLN A 292 3.20 24.11 14.82
N LEU A 293 3.09 23.53 13.62
CA LEU A 293 4.12 23.60 12.59
C LEU A 293 4.34 25.04 12.07
N MET A 294 3.27 25.84 11.98
CA MET A 294 3.38 27.27 11.67
C MET A 294 4.14 28.11 12.71
N VAL A 295 4.42 27.55 13.89
CA VAL A 295 5.21 28.19 14.97
C VAL A 295 6.58 27.54 15.12
N LYS A 296 6.66 26.22 15.00
CA LYS A 296 7.89 25.43 15.08
C LYS A 296 7.87 24.33 13.98
N PRO A 297 8.40 24.60 12.78
CA PRO A 297 8.28 23.70 11.62
C PRO A 297 9.14 22.43 11.68
N ASP A 298 10.19 22.40 12.51
CA ASP A 298 11.10 21.26 12.71
C ASP A 298 10.53 20.15 13.63
N HIS A 299 9.27 20.28 14.07
CA HIS A 299 8.67 19.33 15.01
C HIS A 299 8.22 18.03 14.32
N ARG A 300 9.15 17.09 14.16
CA ARG A 300 8.93 15.77 13.53
C ARG A 300 7.59 15.11 13.89
N ASP A 301 7.31 14.87 15.17
CA ASP A 301 6.08 14.17 15.57
C ASP A 301 4.80 14.88 15.08
N ALA A 302 4.81 16.21 14.95
CA ALA A 302 3.66 16.97 14.48
C ALA A 302 3.48 16.89 12.96
N LEU A 303 4.57 16.72 12.20
CA LEU A 303 4.50 16.34 10.77
C LEU A 303 3.89 14.94 10.64
N ASP A 304 4.39 13.96 11.40
CA ASP A 304 3.90 12.58 11.41
C ASP A 304 2.40 12.52 11.77
N HIS A 305 1.99 13.22 12.83
CA HIS A 305 0.59 13.27 13.23
C HIS A 305 -0.31 14.06 12.26
N LEU A 306 0.21 15.06 11.53
CA LEU A 306 -0.54 15.76 10.48
C LEU A 306 -0.79 14.83 9.28
N GLU A 307 0.26 14.15 8.82
CA GLU A 307 0.17 13.14 7.76
C GLU A 307 -0.83 12.03 8.14
N ARG A 308 -0.64 11.41 9.30
CA ARG A 308 -1.55 10.39 9.86
C ARG A 308 -2.99 10.89 9.98
N CYS A 309 -3.21 12.10 10.49
CA CYS A 309 -4.58 12.65 10.57
C CYS A 309 -5.20 12.82 9.17
N SER A 310 -4.41 13.22 8.17
CA SER A 310 -4.86 13.34 6.78
C SER A 310 -5.19 11.98 6.17
N TYR A 311 -4.38 10.96 6.44
CA TYR A 311 -4.61 9.57 6.06
C TYR A 311 -5.90 9.00 6.69
N MET A 312 -6.06 9.14 8.01
CA MET A 312 -7.25 8.68 8.75
C MET A 312 -8.54 9.38 8.30
N LEU A 313 -8.45 10.64 7.83
CA LEU A 313 -9.58 11.38 7.26
C LEU A 313 -9.86 11.02 5.78
N LYS A 314 -8.99 10.23 5.13
CA LYS A 314 -8.93 10.04 3.67
C LYS A 314 -8.85 11.36 2.88
N GLN A 315 -8.26 12.40 3.49
CA GLN A 315 -8.10 13.75 2.92
C GLN A 315 -6.67 13.94 2.41
N PHE A 316 -6.21 13.02 1.56
CA PHE A 316 -4.80 12.94 1.12
C PHE A 316 -4.32 14.24 0.46
N GLN A 317 -5.07 14.78 -0.50
CA GLN A 317 -4.72 16.04 -1.16
C GLN A 317 -4.67 17.22 -0.17
N GLY A 318 -5.65 17.33 0.74
CA GLY A 318 -5.63 18.38 1.76
C GLY A 318 -4.44 18.27 2.72
N GLY A 319 -3.97 17.06 3.01
CA GLY A 319 -2.72 16.84 3.77
C GLY A 319 -1.47 17.26 3.00
N ILE A 320 -1.40 16.92 1.70
CA ILE A 320 -0.33 17.35 0.79
C ILE A 320 -0.29 18.87 0.72
N ASP A 321 -1.43 19.54 0.50
CA ASP A 321 -1.53 20.99 0.40
C ASP A 321 -1.05 21.66 1.71
N LEU A 322 -1.45 21.13 2.87
CA LEU A 322 -1.02 21.66 4.18
C LEU A 322 0.47 21.47 4.44
N LEU A 323 1.05 20.31 4.14
CA LEU A 323 2.49 20.07 4.29
C LEU A 323 3.31 20.93 3.32
N THR A 324 2.83 21.06 2.07
CA THR A 324 3.43 21.93 1.06
C THR A 324 3.41 23.39 1.53
N GLN A 325 2.30 23.85 2.11
CA GLN A 325 2.21 25.20 2.68
C GLN A 325 3.19 25.44 3.85
N VAL A 326 3.48 24.43 4.68
CA VAL A 326 4.53 24.54 5.72
C VAL A 326 5.90 24.74 5.07
N VAL A 327 6.23 23.99 4.01
CA VAL A 327 7.47 24.16 3.22
C VAL A 327 7.54 25.53 2.57
N GLU A 328 6.48 25.99 1.90
CA GLU A 328 6.44 27.30 1.23
C GLU A 328 6.63 28.49 2.19
N VAL A 329 6.11 28.40 3.42
CA VAL A 329 6.20 29.50 4.41
C VAL A 329 7.51 29.49 5.19
N HIS A 330 8.10 28.32 5.45
CA HIS A 330 9.27 28.19 6.34
C HIS A 330 10.58 27.83 5.62
N GLY A 331 10.53 27.37 4.36
CA GLY A 331 11.70 27.02 3.56
C GLY A 331 12.63 26.03 4.28
N ASP A 332 13.94 26.32 4.26
CA ASP A 332 15.01 25.53 4.86
C ASP A 332 14.85 25.23 6.37
N ALA A 333 13.88 25.85 7.06
CA ALA A 333 13.55 25.52 8.46
C ALA A 333 12.63 24.28 8.58
N VAL A 334 12.08 23.76 7.49
CA VAL A 334 11.35 22.49 7.46
C VAL A 334 12.32 21.34 7.13
N PRO A 335 12.33 20.22 7.88
CA PRO A 335 13.17 19.07 7.56
C PRO A 335 12.76 18.39 6.25
N ASP A 336 13.73 18.03 5.41
CA ASP A 336 13.54 17.34 4.11
C ASP A 336 12.58 16.13 4.18
N TYR A 337 12.55 15.44 5.31
CA TYR A 337 11.63 14.34 5.63
C TYR A 337 10.14 14.66 5.39
N VAL A 338 9.75 15.93 5.38
CA VAL A 338 8.41 16.37 4.96
C VAL A 338 8.05 15.90 3.54
N HIS A 339 9.02 15.81 2.63
CA HIS A 339 8.81 15.33 1.27
C HIS A 339 8.49 13.83 1.24
N THR A 340 9.11 13.04 2.13
CA THR A 340 8.76 11.63 2.33
C THR A 340 7.30 11.46 2.74
N LEU A 341 6.79 12.32 3.64
CA LEU A 341 5.38 12.33 4.07
C LEU A 341 4.43 12.82 2.97
N ILE A 342 4.83 13.81 2.17
CA ILE A 342 4.07 14.25 1.00
C ILE A 342 3.96 13.12 -0.03
N ASN A 343 5.06 12.41 -0.33
CA ASN A 343 5.07 11.28 -1.26
C ASN A 343 4.23 10.10 -0.75
N LYS A 344 4.23 9.84 0.56
CA LYS A 344 3.36 8.85 1.22
C LYS A 344 1.86 9.14 0.97
N LEU A 345 1.43 10.38 1.17
CA LEU A 345 0.04 10.81 0.88
C LEU A 345 -0.26 10.83 -0.63
N LYS A 346 0.69 11.26 -1.46
CA LYS A 346 0.59 11.31 -2.93
C LYS A 346 0.36 9.92 -3.52
N ALA A 347 1.15 8.93 -3.10
CA ALA A 347 1.00 7.53 -3.52
C ALA A 347 -0.40 6.99 -3.17
N THR A 348 -0.83 7.17 -1.92
CA THR A 348 -2.17 6.76 -1.45
C THR A 348 -3.29 7.48 -2.21
N SER A 349 -3.13 8.77 -2.49
CA SER A 349 -4.08 9.58 -3.27
C SER A 349 -4.24 9.04 -4.69
N LEU A 350 -3.12 8.78 -5.38
CA LEU A 350 -3.10 8.29 -6.76
C LEU A 350 -3.68 6.87 -6.86
N GLN A 351 -3.37 5.99 -5.91
CA GLN A 351 -3.96 4.66 -5.86
C GLN A 351 -5.46 4.68 -5.58
N SER A 352 -5.95 5.59 -4.73
CA SER A 352 -7.40 5.78 -4.53
C SER A 352 -8.15 6.30 -5.77
N GLN A 353 -7.41 6.75 -6.79
CA GLN A 353 -7.91 7.15 -8.10
C GLN A 353 -7.68 6.06 -9.18
N SER A 354 -7.22 4.86 -8.81
CA SER A 354 -6.79 3.78 -9.71
C SER A 354 -5.65 4.17 -10.68
N ARG A 355 -4.82 5.17 -10.31
CA ARG A 355 -3.68 5.64 -11.13
C ARG A 355 -2.40 4.91 -10.75
N TYR A 356 -2.41 3.58 -10.90
CA TYR A 356 -1.36 2.69 -10.38
C TYR A 356 0.05 3.05 -10.85
N ALA A 357 0.23 3.40 -12.14
CA ALA A 357 1.53 3.83 -12.69
C ALA A 357 2.11 5.13 -12.11
N GLU A 358 1.28 5.95 -11.48
CA GLU A 358 1.72 7.16 -10.79
C GLU A 358 1.86 6.91 -9.28
N ALA A 359 1.02 6.03 -8.72
CA ALA A 359 1.14 5.56 -7.36
C ALA A 359 2.45 4.77 -7.14
N ASP A 360 2.80 3.84 -8.04
CA ASP A 360 4.05 3.08 -8.00
C ASP A 360 5.29 3.99 -7.95
N ARG A 361 5.35 4.99 -8.84
CA ARG A 361 6.43 5.98 -8.85
C ARG A 361 6.49 6.77 -7.54
N ALA A 362 5.35 7.20 -6.99
CA ALA A 362 5.29 7.90 -5.72
C ALA A 362 5.65 7.00 -4.53
N TYR A 363 5.34 5.69 -4.59
CA TYR A 363 5.83 4.70 -3.63
C TYR A 363 7.33 4.49 -3.74
N GLY A 364 7.89 4.43 -4.95
CA GLY A 364 9.33 4.38 -5.20
C GLY A 364 10.05 5.59 -4.60
N GLU A 365 9.58 6.81 -4.87
CA GLU A 365 10.08 8.05 -4.27
C GLU A 365 10.03 7.98 -2.73
N PHE A 366 8.88 7.61 -2.15
CA PHE A 366 8.72 7.42 -0.69
C PHE A 366 9.70 6.39 -0.11
N LEU A 367 9.88 5.23 -0.75
CA LEU A 367 10.72 4.13 -0.25
C LEU A 367 12.22 4.40 -0.39
N VAL A 368 12.64 5.22 -1.36
CA VAL A 368 14.04 5.67 -1.47
C VAL A 368 14.41 6.53 -0.26
N ASP A 369 13.57 7.50 0.08
CA ASP A 369 13.79 8.47 1.17
C ASP A 369 13.44 7.93 2.58
N ALA A 370 12.63 6.87 2.65
CA ALA A 370 12.24 6.25 3.92
C ALA A 370 13.45 5.71 4.71
N ALA A 371 13.37 5.84 6.03
CA ALA A 371 14.34 5.25 6.95
C ALA A 371 14.47 3.73 6.70
N PRO A 372 15.67 3.12 6.82
CA PRO A 372 15.89 1.72 6.49
C PRO A 372 14.93 0.76 7.21
N GLU A 373 14.56 1.06 8.45
CA GLU A 373 13.62 0.31 9.27
C GLU A 373 12.19 0.39 8.73
N GLU A 374 11.73 1.57 8.31
CA GLU A 374 10.39 1.76 7.72
C GLU A 374 10.33 1.09 6.34
N ARG A 375 11.33 1.30 5.47
CA ARG A 375 11.42 0.65 4.15
C ARG A 375 11.40 -0.87 4.27
N ALA A 376 12.03 -1.46 5.29
CA ALA A 376 12.07 -2.90 5.46
C ALA A 376 10.66 -3.53 5.55
N HIS A 377 9.68 -2.83 6.13
CA HIS A 377 8.30 -3.30 6.24
C HIS A 377 7.57 -3.46 4.88
N TYR A 378 7.93 -2.67 3.88
CA TYR A 378 7.36 -2.73 2.52
C TYR A 378 8.11 -3.71 1.60
N MET A 379 9.26 -4.22 2.06
CA MET A 379 10.10 -5.18 1.36
C MET A 379 10.04 -6.58 1.99
N ASP A 380 9.27 -6.75 3.06
CA ASP A 380 9.13 -8.00 3.80
C ASP A 380 8.07 -8.90 3.17
N LEU A 381 8.53 -9.96 2.52
CA LEU A 381 7.67 -10.96 1.90
C LEU A 381 6.99 -11.90 2.91
N ALA A 382 7.42 -11.94 4.18
CA ALA A 382 6.93 -12.91 5.19
C ALA A 382 5.40 -12.95 5.34
N HIS A 383 4.72 -11.84 5.04
CA HIS A 383 3.27 -11.71 5.15
C HIS A 383 2.49 -12.10 3.88
N VAL A 384 3.16 -12.38 2.75
CA VAL A 384 2.55 -12.69 1.45
C VAL A 384 3.05 -13.99 0.81
N THR A 385 4.25 -14.46 1.16
CA THR A 385 4.77 -15.77 0.72
C THR A 385 4.11 -16.95 1.43
N SER A 386 4.12 -18.10 0.77
CA SER A 386 4.04 -19.42 1.40
C SER A 386 5.27 -19.71 2.28
N GLU A 387 5.18 -20.75 3.13
CA GLU A 387 6.32 -21.15 3.96
C GLU A 387 7.51 -21.64 3.13
N GLU A 388 7.26 -22.31 2.00
CA GLU A 388 8.30 -22.81 1.10
C GLU A 388 9.03 -21.66 0.39
N GLU A 389 8.29 -20.74 -0.25
CA GLU A 389 8.87 -19.54 -0.88
C GLU A 389 9.65 -18.69 0.15
N PHE A 390 9.14 -18.58 1.38
CA PHE A 390 9.81 -17.83 2.44
C PHE A 390 11.12 -18.50 2.88
N ARG A 391 11.13 -19.84 3.01
CA ARG A 391 12.37 -20.59 3.30
C ARG A 391 13.40 -20.42 2.18
N GLN A 392 12.97 -20.41 0.92
CA GLN A 392 13.84 -20.12 -0.23
C GLN A 392 14.39 -18.70 -0.19
N TYR A 393 13.54 -17.68 0.02
CA TYR A 393 13.95 -16.27 0.16
C TYR A 393 14.93 -16.04 1.32
N GLN A 394 14.73 -16.71 2.45
CA GLN A 394 15.63 -16.64 3.61
C GLN A 394 17.00 -17.25 3.33
N ALA A 395 17.08 -18.34 2.54
CA ALA A 395 18.32 -19.02 2.19
C ALA A 395 19.25 -18.21 1.27
N LEU A 396 18.76 -17.12 0.65
CA LEU A 396 19.55 -16.24 -0.21
C LEU A 396 20.53 -15.39 0.62
N GLU A 397 21.83 -15.49 0.32
CA GLU A 397 22.87 -14.78 1.07
C GLU A 397 23.05 -13.31 0.63
N THR A 398 22.90 -13.01 -0.67
CA THR A 398 23.16 -11.68 -1.23
C THR A 398 21.90 -10.81 -1.36
N GLN A 399 22.07 -9.49 -1.31
CA GLN A 399 20.95 -8.55 -1.42
C GLN A 399 20.43 -8.46 -2.86
N GLU A 400 21.31 -8.69 -3.84
CA GLU A 400 21.01 -8.77 -5.26
C GLU A 400 20.11 -9.97 -5.56
N ALA A 401 20.44 -11.15 -5.02
CA ALA A 401 19.61 -12.34 -5.16
C ALA A 401 18.23 -12.15 -4.50
N LYS A 402 18.18 -11.50 -3.32
CA LYS A 402 16.92 -11.15 -2.66
C LYS A 402 16.10 -10.11 -3.43
N ALA A 403 16.74 -9.15 -4.10
CA ALA A 403 16.05 -8.20 -4.96
C ALA A 403 15.46 -8.87 -6.20
N GLU A 404 16.22 -9.77 -6.83
CA GLU A 404 15.78 -10.54 -7.99
C GLU A 404 14.65 -11.53 -7.63
N PHE A 405 14.73 -12.20 -6.48
CA PHE A 405 13.61 -13.00 -5.97
C PHE A 405 12.35 -12.15 -5.76
N ARG A 406 12.47 -10.96 -5.14
CA ARG A 406 11.30 -10.05 -5.00
C ARG A 406 10.73 -9.63 -6.35
N ARG A 407 11.57 -9.31 -7.34
CA ARG A 407 11.13 -8.94 -8.70
C ARG A 407 10.29 -10.06 -9.32
N ARG A 408 10.80 -11.29 -9.34
CA ARG A 408 10.10 -12.48 -9.87
C ARG A 408 8.82 -12.79 -9.08
N PHE A 409 8.88 -12.74 -7.75
CA PHE A 409 7.76 -13.00 -6.86
C PHE A 409 6.55 -12.12 -7.18
N TRP A 410 6.78 -10.81 -7.35
CA TRP A 410 5.71 -9.85 -7.69
C TRP A 410 5.26 -9.98 -9.15
N ALA A 411 6.19 -10.15 -10.10
CA ALA A 411 5.84 -10.30 -11.52
C ALA A 411 4.97 -11.55 -11.79
N ALA A 412 5.21 -12.65 -11.08
CA ALA A 412 4.36 -13.86 -11.12
C ALA A 412 2.96 -13.68 -10.48
N ARG A 413 2.68 -12.51 -9.92
CA ARG A 413 1.42 -12.13 -9.25
C ARG A 413 0.83 -10.84 -9.84
N ASP A 414 1.29 -10.46 -11.02
CA ASP A 414 0.80 -9.31 -11.76
C ASP A 414 -0.61 -9.62 -12.31
N PRO A 415 -1.66 -8.87 -11.94
CA PRO A 415 -2.97 -9.03 -12.58
C PRO A 415 -2.97 -8.48 -14.01
N LYS A 416 -2.00 -7.64 -14.39
CA LYS A 416 -1.91 -7.01 -15.71
C LYS A 416 -0.49 -7.08 -16.30
N PRO A 417 0.04 -8.30 -16.57
CA PRO A 417 1.41 -8.50 -17.04
C PRO A 417 1.73 -7.80 -18.38
N ALA A 418 0.72 -7.35 -19.13
CA ALA A 418 0.91 -6.54 -20.33
C ALA A 418 1.25 -5.06 -20.02
N THR A 419 0.87 -4.50 -18.87
CA THR A 419 1.17 -3.09 -18.51
C THR A 419 2.45 -2.98 -17.67
N ALA A 420 3.17 -1.86 -17.75
CA ALA A 420 4.50 -1.73 -17.13
C ALA A 420 4.54 -1.70 -15.58
N VAL A 421 3.39 -1.82 -14.91
CA VAL A 421 3.23 -1.59 -13.47
C VAL A 421 2.46 -2.76 -12.87
N ASN A 422 2.94 -3.25 -11.74
CA ASN A 422 2.36 -4.40 -11.06
C ASN A 422 1.35 -3.92 -10.00
N GLU A 423 0.05 -3.99 -10.29
CA GLU A 423 -0.96 -3.46 -9.34
C GLU A 423 -1.00 -4.22 -8.02
N ARG A 424 -0.63 -5.51 -8.01
CA ARG A 424 -0.49 -6.31 -6.78
C ARG A 424 0.58 -5.76 -5.84
N LEU A 425 1.72 -5.30 -6.37
CA LEU A 425 2.80 -4.68 -5.58
C LEU A 425 2.38 -3.31 -5.04
N VAL A 426 1.74 -2.48 -5.87
CA VAL A 426 1.17 -1.18 -5.43
C VAL A 426 0.13 -1.41 -4.32
N GLU A 427 -0.69 -2.44 -4.44
CA GLU A 427 -1.60 -2.88 -3.37
C GLU A 427 -0.87 -3.38 -2.11
N HIS A 428 0.23 -4.12 -2.23
CA HIS A 428 1.02 -4.53 -1.07
C HIS A 428 1.52 -3.30 -0.28
N TYR A 429 2.05 -2.29 -0.97
CA TYR A 429 2.49 -1.05 -0.31
C TYR A 429 1.34 -0.34 0.43
N ARG A 430 0.14 -0.28 -0.18
CA ARG A 430 -1.06 0.24 0.49
C ARG A 430 -1.43 -0.56 1.74
N ARG A 431 -1.43 -1.89 1.66
CA ARG A 431 -1.82 -2.76 2.79
C ARG A 431 -0.83 -2.66 3.95
N VAL A 432 0.48 -2.60 3.67
CA VAL A 432 1.52 -2.34 4.68
C VAL A 432 1.29 -0.99 5.34
N MET A 433 1.09 0.07 4.55
CA MET A 433 0.83 1.42 5.09
C MET A 433 -0.44 1.48 5.93
N HIS A 434 -1.52 0.85 5.50
CA HIS A 434 -2.75 0.77 6.27
C HIS A 434 -2.51 0.07 7.61
N ALA A 435 -1.74 -1.01 7.63
CA ALA A 435 -1.37 -1.72 8.85
C ALA A 435 -0.50 -0.87 9.79
N ARG A 436 0.46 -0.09 9.26
CA ARG A 436 1.23 0.91 10.02
C ARG A 436 0.33 1.95 10.66
N GLU A 437 -0.72 2.43 9.98
CA GLU A 437 -1.59 3.45 10.57
C GLU A 437 -2.66 2.90 11.52
N HIS A 438 -3.30 1.79 11.17
CA HIS A 438 -4.47 1.28 11.91
C HIS A 438 -4.11 0.28 13.01
N PHE A 439 -3.09 -0.56 12.82
CA PHE A 439 -2.80 -1.71 13.69
C PHE A 439 -1.50 -1.59 14.48
N SER A 440 -0.77 -0.48 14.36
CA SER A 440 0.42 -0.15 15.17
C SER A 440 0.12 0.30 16.62
N SER A 441 -1.16 0.37 16.98
CA SER A 441 -1.58 0.60 18.36
C SER A 441 -1.23 -0.62 19.22
N GLY A 442 -0.60 -0.39 20.39
CA GLY A 442 -0.23 -1.46 21.32
C GLY A 442 0.97 -2.33 20.90
N GLN A 443 1.28 -2.47 19.61
CA GLN A 443 2.47 -3.18 19.12
C GLN A 443 3.04 -2.52 17.86
N GLN A 444 4.37 -2.34 17.81
CA GLN A 444 5.10 -1.92 16.62
C GLN A 444 5.75 -3.16 15.94
N PRO A 445 5.75 -3.25 14.60
CA PRO A 445 5.18 -2.30 13.64
C PRO A 445 3.66 -2.36 13.55
N TRP A 446 3.05 -3.49 13.92
CA TRP A 446 1.60 -3.73 14.05
C TRP A 446 1.31 -4.93 14.98
N ASP A 447 0.07 -5.04 15.45
CA ASP A 447 -0.47 -6.22 16.13
C ASP A 447 -0.91 -7.34 15.15
N ARG A 448 -1.59 -8.38 15.64
CA ARG A 448 -1.94 -9.56 14.82
C ARG A 448 -2.75 -9.19 13.57
N ARG A 449 -3.60 -8.17 13.66
CA ARG A 449 -4.50 -7.73 12.58
C ARG A 449 -3.73 -7.20 11.37
N GLY A 450 -2.60 -6.52 11.61
CA GLY A 450 -1.76 -6.01 10.52
C GLY A 450 -1.22 -7.10 9.60
N GLY A 451 -0.76 -8.21 10.17
CA GLY A 451 -0.28 -9.35 9.38
C GLY A 451 -1.40 -10.04 8.57
N ILE A 452 -2.63 -10.06 9.10
CA ILE A 452 -3.81 -10.59 8.39
C ILE A 452 -4.23 -9.64 7.26
N TYR A 453 -4.28 -8.35 7.53
CA TYR A 453 -4.65 -7.33 6.55
C TYR A 453 -3.64 -7.21 5.41
N ILE A 454 -2.33 -7.36 5.66
CA ILE A 454 -1.32 -7.38 4.59
C ILE A 454 -1.55 -8.58 3.64
N ARG A 455 -1.94 -9.73 4.20
CA ARG A 455 -2.12 -10.99 3.48
C ARG A 455 -3.43 -11.06 2.68
N TYR A 456 -4.55 -10.63 3.26
CA TYR A 456 -5.89 -10.79 2.68
C TYR A 456 -6.63 -9.47 2.37
N GLY A 457 -6.11 -8.33 2.81
CA GLY A 457 -6.74 -7.02 2.62
C GLY A 457 -7.91 -6.76 3.59
N GLU A 458 -8.77 -5.83 3.19
CA GLU A 458 -10.04 -5.53 3.86
C GLU A 458 -10.92 -6.78 4.02
N PRO A 459 -11.50 -7.04 5.20
CA PRO A 459 -12.56 -8.04 5.36
C PRO A 459 -13.89 -7.54 4.76
N ASP A 460 -14.68 -8.46 4.22
CA ASP A 460 -16.04 -8.21 3.70
C ASP A 460 -16.99 -7.65 4.77
N ASP A 461 -16.81 -8.05 6.04
CA ASP A 461 -17.49 -7.45 7.18
C ASP A 461 -16.58 -7.32 8.41
N LEU A 462 -16.69 -6.17 9.08
CA LEU A 462 -15.86 -5.76 10.21
C LEU A 462 -16.75 -5.26 11.36
N GLN A 463 -16.88 -6.06 12.41
CA GLN A 463 -17.64 -5.70 13.61
C GLN A 463 -16.72 -5.41 14.79
N HIS A 464 -17.01 -4.33 15.52
CA HIS A 464 -16.32 -3.92 16.74
C HIS A 464 -17.29 -3.99 17.92
N PHE A 465 -16.86 -4.56 19.04
CA PHE A 465 -17.68 -4.60 20.25
C PHE A 465 -16.85 -4.62 21.54
N ILE A 466 -17.53 -4.43 22.67
CA ILE A 466 -16.96 -4.57 24.01
C ILE A 466 -17.47 -5.89 24.57
N MET A 467 -16.57 -6.84 24.82
CA MET A 467 -16.91 -8.09 25.51
C MET A 467 -16.74 -7.93 27.02
N GLN A 468 -17.76 -8.28 27.80
CA GLN A 468 -17.59 -8.43 29.25
C GLN A 468 -17.00 -9.80 29.62
N THR A 469 -16.38 -9.90 30.79
CA THR A 469 -15.81 -11.17 31.28
C THR A 469 -16.93 -12.20 31.48
N GLY A 470 -16.80 -13.37 30.87
CA GLY A 470 -17.85 -14.41 30.91
C GLY A 470 -19.08 -14.13 30.03
N GLU A 471 -19.09 -13.06 29.23
CA GLU A 471 -20.18 -12.75 28.30
C GLU A 471 -20.00 -13.48 26.97
N ASN A 472 -21.08 -14.12 26.48
CA ASN A 472 -21.10 -14.73 25.16
C ASN A 472 -20.87 -13.64 24.08
N ALA A 473 -19.81 -13.75 23.30
CA ALA A 473 -19.49 -12.81 22.20
C ALA A 473 -20.68 -12.54 21.26
N MET A 474 -21.56 -13.54 21.09
CA MET A 474 -22.78 -13.48 20.28
C MET A 474 -23.89 -12.59 20.80
N LYS A 475 -23.90 -12.19 22.08
CA LYS A 475 -24.82 -11.14 22.56
C LYS A 475 -24.49 -9.77 21.95
N ASN A 476 -23.26 -9.61 21.46
CA ASN A 476 -22.75 -8.40 20.85
C ASN A 476 -22.64 -8.50 19.32
N TYR A 477 -23.04 -9.63 18.72
CA TYR A 477 -23.17 -9.79 17.27
C TYR A 477 -24.35 -8.97 16.73
N GLN A 478 -24.15 -8.31 15.59
CA GLN A 478 -25.21 -7.63 14.85
C GLN A 478 -25.36 -8.30 13.48
N PRO A 479 -26.53 -8.85 13.13
CA PRO A 479 -26.75 -9.43 11.81
C PRO A 479 -26.61 -8.38 10.72
N THR A 480 -25.92 -8.73 9.65
CA THR A 480 -25.56 -7.83 8.55
C THR A 480 -26.68 -7.70 7.52
N GLY A 481 -27.49 -8.75 7.37
CA GLY A 481 -28.48 -8.88 6.30
C GLY A 481 -27.93 -9.48 5.00
N ASP A 482 -26.62 -9.74 4.87
CA ASP A 482 -26.10 -10.65 3.84
C ASP A 482 -26.14 -12.08 4.40
N ALA A 483 -26.98 -12.91 3.80
CA ALA A 483 -27.19 -14.29 4.23
C ALA A 483 -25.93 -15.16 4.19
N ARG A 484 -24.91 -14.82 3.38
CA ARG A 484 -23.62 -15.55 3.35
C ARG A 484 -22.74 -15.15 4.53
N ILE A 485 -22.64 -13.85 4.82
CA ILE A 485 -21.89 -13.34 5.97
C ILE A 485 -22.53 -13.85 7.26
N ASP A 486 -23.85 -13.72 7.36
CA ASP A 486 -24.61 -14.18 8.53
C ASP A 486 -24.53 -15.71 8.68
N ALA A 487 -24.53 -16.50 7.59
CA ALA A 487 -24.31 -17.96 7.64
C ALA A 487 -22.88 -18.36 8.01
N ILE A 488 -21.84 -17.63 7.59
CA ILE A 488 -20.45 -17.85 8.05
C ILE A 488 -20.37 -17.64 9.55
N ARG A 489 -20.93 -16.52 10.04
CA ARG A 489 -20.97 -16.17 11.47
C ARG A 489 -21.83 -17.17 12.27
N GLU A 490 -22.92 -17.68 11.71
CA GLU A 490 -23.77 -18.72 12.33
C GLU A 490 -23.14 -20.13 12.28
N ARG A 491 -22.33 -20.47 11.27
CA ARG A 491 -21.55 -21.72 11.30
C ARG A 491 -20.41 -21.62 12.32
N ASN A 492 -19.77 -20.45 12.38
CA ASN A 492 -18.68 -20.16 13.32
C ASN A 492 -19.18 -19.91 14.77
N PHE A 493 -20.48 -19.74 14.96
CA PHE A 493 -21.18 -19.71 16.26
C PHE A 493 -20.86 -20.92 17.14
N ILE A 494 -20.96 -22.13 16.58
CA ILE A 494 -20.76 -23.40 17.30
C ILE A 494 -19.33 -23.48 17.87
N LEU A 495 -18.39 -22.83 17.18
CA LEU A 495 -16.97 -22.77 17.52
C LEU A 495 -16.73 -21.84 18.72
N ARG A 496 -17.45 -20.71 18.75
CA ARG A 496 -17.43 -19.72 19.82
C ARG A 496 -18.22 -20.18 21.06
N TYR A 497 -19.27 -20.97 20.89
CA TYR A 497 -20.15 -21.46 21.97
C TYR A 497 -19.41 -22.34 23.00
N ARG A 498 -18.33 -23.03 22.56
CA ARG A 498 -17.50 -23.91 23.42
C ARG A 498 -16.20 -23.26 23.90
N LEU A 499 -15.90 -22.03 23.49
CA LEU A 499 -14.86 -21.18 24.08
C LEU A 499 -15.47 -20.34 25.21
N LYS A 500 -15.81 -20.99 26.34
CA LYS A 500 -16.15 -20.26 27.56
C LYS A 500 -14.88 -19.60 28.11
N ILE A 501 -14.66 -18.33 27.77
CA ILE A 501 -13.57 -17.53 28.35
C ILE A 501 -13.96 -17.16 29.79
N ASP A 502 -13.81 -18.12 30.70
CA ASP A 502 -14.07 -17.95 32.12
C ASP A 502 -12.79 -17.58 32.89
N ASN A 503 -12.65 -16.30 33.22
CA ASN A 503 -11.61 -15.77 34.11
C ASN A 503 -12.09 -15.70 35.59
N SER A 504 -13.16 -16.43 35.97
CA SER A 504 -13.71 -16.42 37.34
C SER A 504 -12.71 -16.83 38.41
N GLY A 505 -11.77 -17.73 38.10
CA GLY A 505 -10.90 -18.36 39.08
C GLY A 505 -11.63 -19.30 40.05
N THR A 506 -12.88 -19.67 39.74
CA THR A 506 -13.67 -20.64 40.51
C THR A 506 -13.68 -22.00 39.83
N THR A 507 -13.30 -23.04 40.58
CA THR A 507 -13.31 -24.44 40.15
C THR A 507 -14.75 -24.92 39.88
N TRP A 508 -14.98 -25.49 38.70
CA TRP A 508 -16.27 -26.02 38.25
C TRP A 508 -16.66 -27.34 38.98
N SER A 509 -17.00 -27.25 40.26
CA SER A 509 -17.41 -28.39 41.09
C SER A 509 -18.87 -28.34 41.54
N ASP A 510 -19.75 -27.67 40.79
CA ASP A 510 -21.20 -27.69 41.04
C ASP A 510 -21.95 -28.47 39.93
N PRO A 511 -22.49 -29.67 40.25
CA PRO A 511 -23.23 -30.49 39.28
C PRO A 511 -24.58 -29.93 38.81
N ALA A 512 -25.08 -28.84 39.42
CA ALA A 512 -26.49 -28.43 39.28
C ALA A 512 -26.91 -27.90 37.89
N THR A 513 -25.97 -27.64 36.97
CA THR A 513 -26.26 -27.00 35.66
C THR A 513 -26.28 -27.95 34.45
N ARG A 514 -26.28 -29.27 34.66
CA ARG A 514 -26.49 -30.26 33.58
C ARG A 514 -27.97 -30.32 33.13
N GLY A 515 -28.39 -29.28 32.41
CA GLY A 515 -29.62 -29.27 31.61
C GLY A 515 -29.37 -29.89 30.23
N THR A 516 -30.08 -30.96 29.90
CA THR A 516 -29.93 -31.76 28.69
C THR A 516 -30.71 -31.22 27.49
N SER A 517 -30.08 -31.13 26.31
CA SER A 517 -30.68 -31.52 25.02
C SER A 517 -29.69 -31.32 23.85
N ASP A 518 -29.01 -32.39 23.45
CA ASP A 518 -28.42 -32.55 22.12
C ASP A 518 -28.59 -34.03 21.71
N PRO A 519 -29.46 -34.35 20.73
CA PRO A 519 -29.77 -35.75 20.37
C PRO A 519 -28.65 -36.49 19.62
N ASP A 520 -27.75 -35.77 18.95
CA ASP A 520 -26.85 -36.36 17.95
C ASP A 520 -25.48 -36.77 18.52
N ALA A 521 -25.29 -36.67 19.84
CA ALA A 521 -24.06 -37.07 20.53
C ALA A 521 -23.88 -38.60 20.69
N GLY A 522 -24.87 -39.41 20.29
CA GLY A 522 -24.90 -40.86 20.53
C GLY A 522 -23.91 -41.68 19.70
N ASP A 523 -23.71 -41.34 18.42
CA ASP A 523 -23.02 -42.22 17.48
C ASP A 523 -21.48 -42.14 17.53
N TYR A 524 -20.91 -41.06 18.09
CA TYR A 524 -19.45 -40.87 18.17
C TYR A 524 -18.77 -41.54 19.38
N LEU A 525 -19.53 -42.08 20.33
CA LEU A 525 -18.97 -42.67 21.55
C LEU A 525 -18.50 -44.12 21.38
N HIS A 526 -18.99 -44.85 20.37
CA HIS A 526 -18.69 -46.29 20.22
C HIS A 526 -17.35 -46.62 19.53
N GLU A 527 -16.66 -45.67 18.90
CA GLU A 527 -15.33 -45.90 18.28
C GLU A 527 -14.15 -45.55 19.20
N LEU A 528 -14.37 -44.81 20.31
CA LEU A 528 -13.29 -44.31 21.17
C LEU A 528 -12.96 -45.19 22.39
N GLU A 529 -13.82 -46.16 22.74
CA GLU A 529 -13.54 -47.11 23.83
C GLU A 529 -12.51 -48.21 23.46
N ALA A 530 -12.04 -48.23 22.21
CA ALA A 530 -11.13 -49.27 21.69
C ALA A 530 -9.61 -48.94 21.78
N GLN A 531 -9.22 -47.78 22.31
CA GLN A 531 -7.81 -47.34 22.39
C GLN A 531 -7.40 -46.75 23.77
N GLN A 532 -7.92 -47.31 24.86
CA GLN A 532 -7.71 -46.77 26.21
C GLN A 532 -6.56 -47.44 27.02
N ASP A 533 -5.54 -47.96 26.35
CA ASP A 533 -4.39 -48.67 26.98
C ASP A 533 -3.01 -48.18 26.50
N ASP A 534 -2.67 -46.89 26.65
CA ASP A 534 -1.25 -46.44 26.72
C ASP A 534 -0.96 -45.05 27.35
N TYR A 535 -1.96 -44.35 27.91
CA TYR A 535 -1.81 -42.95 28.33
C TYR A 535 -1.22 -42.72 29.75
N SER A 536 -0.45 -43.66 30.29
CA SER A 536 0.16 -43.56 31.63
C SER A 536 1.63 -43.13 31.67
N ASN A 537 2.32 -43.06 30.51
CA ASN A 537 3.79 -42.92 30.46
C ASN A 537 4.33 -41.56 29.96
N ILE A 538 3.50 -40.60 29.58
CA ILE A 538 3.95 -39.30 28.99
C ILE A 538 4.01 -38.15 30.02
N VAL A 539 3.38 -38.30 31.20
CA VAL A 539 3.24 -37.20 32.19
C VAL A 539 4.48 -37.02 33.09
N SER A 540 5.49 -37.91 33.02
CA SER A 540 6.64 -37.91 33.94
C SER A 540 7.93 -37.25 33.41
N SER A 541 8.00 -36.86 32.13
CA SER A 541 9.24 -36.35 31.51
C SER A 541 9.32 -34.82 31.36
N ALA A 542 8.24 -34.07 31.62
CA ALA A 542 8.19 -32.62 31.45
C ALA A 542 8.66 -31.78 32.67
N VAL A 543 9.26 -32.40 33.69
CA VAL A 543 9.66 -31.73 34.96
C VAL A 543 11.18 -31.84 35.22
N SER A 544 11.98 -31.31 34.29
CA SER A 544 13.44 -31.18 34.49
C SER A 544 14.09 -30.09 33.60
N GLY A 545 13.51 -28.88 33.56
CA GLY A 545 13.95 -27.81 32.65
C GLY A 545 13.75 -26.36 33.13
N GLY A 546 14.37 -25.99 34.26
CA GLY A 546 14.72 -24.61 34.68
C GLY A 546 13.88 -23.37 34.25
N LYS A 547 13.15 -22.81 35.23
CA LYS A 547 12.77 -21.38 35.40
C LYS A 547 11.77 -20.74 34.41
N GLU A 548 10.46 -20.85 34.71
CA GLU A 548 9.53 -19.71 34.56
C GLU A 548 8.35 -19.72 35.55
N VAL A 549 8.60 -20.00 36.83
CA VAL A 549 7.56 -20.02 37.88
C VAL A 549 7.50 -18.68 38.63
N ALA A 550 6.91 -17.66 38.00
CA ALA A 550 6.67 -16.35 38.61
C ALA A 550 5.34 -15.66 38.22
N ASN A 551 4.54 -16.23 37.30
CA ASN A 551 3.37 -15.54 36.74
C ASN A 551 2.01 -15.92 37.36
N THR A 552 1.88 -17.07 38.02
CA THR A 552 0.58 -17.56 38.53
C THR A 552 0.04 -16.78 39.73
N ALA A 553 0.90 -16.31 40.64
CA ALA A 553 0.46 -15.54 41.82
C ALA A 553 0.01 -14.10 41.47
N THR A 554 0.56 -13.53 40.38
CA THR A 554 0.24 -12.16 39.94
C THR A 554 -1.12 -12.12 39.23
N PHE A 555 -1.52 -13.19 38.55
CA PHE A 555 -2.79 -13.29 37.82
C PHE A 555 -4.03 -13.29 38.74
N SER A 556 -3.99 -13.94 39.91
CA SER A 556 -5.17 -14.03 40.79
C SER A 556 -5.52 -12.70 41.50
N ALA A 557 -4.53 -11.82 41.69
CA ALA A 557 -4.77 -10.47 42.22
C ALA A 557 -5.28 -9.49 41.15
N ILE A 558 -5.09 -9.81 39.86
CA ILE A 558 -5.62 -9.04 38.73
C ILE A 558 -7.08 -9.45 38.47
N SER A 559 -7.41 -10.75 38.53
CA SER A 559 -8.74 -11.26 38.19
C SER A 559 -9.88 -10.61 38.98
N THR A 560 -9.75 -10.45 40.30
CA THR A 560 -10.82 -9.89 41.16
C THR A 560 -11.16 -8.43 40.88
N ARG A 561 -10.30 -7.70 40.15
CA ARG A 561 -10.55 -6.32 39.71
C ARG A 561 -10.83 -6.21 38.21
N ALA A 562 -10.36 -7.18 37.42
CA ALA A 562 -10.65 -7.32 35.99
C ALA A 562 -12.06 -7.86 35.70
N GLN A 563 -12.68 -8.59 36.64
CA GLN A 563 -14.05 -9.13 36.54
C GLN A 563 -15.16 -8.10 36.26
N SER A 564 -14.87 -6.79 36.28
CA SER A 564 -15.80 -5.71 35.93
C SER A 564 -15.41 -4.88 34.70
N LEU A 565 -14.33 -5.26 34.00
CA LEU A 565 -13.80 -4.53 32.85
C LEU A 565 -14.10 -5.29 31.56
N GLY A 566 -14.89 -4.68 30.68
CA GLY A 566 -15.05 -5.17 29.32
C GLY A 566 -13.82 -4.86 28.48
N PHE A 567 -13.40 -5.80 27.63
CA PHE A 567 -12.28 -5.66 26.69
C PHE A 567 -12.79 -5.39 25.27
N LEU A 568 -11.99 -4.66 24.47
CA LEU A 568 -12.31 -4.39 23.07
C LEU A 568 -12.08 -5.66 22.24
N ALA A 569 -12.99 -5.91 21.32
CA ALA A 569 -12.99 -7.07 20.45
C ALA A 569 -13.38 -6.69 19.01
N GLU A 570 -12.82 -7.41 18.06
CA GLU A 570 -13.07 -7.22 16.62
C GLU A 570 -13.29 -8.58 15.93
N SER A 571 -14.25 -8.62 15.01
CA SER A 571 -14.57 -9.80 14.23
C SER A 571 -14.61 -9.47 12.74
N TRP A 572 -13.72 -10.13 11.99
CA TRP A 572 -13.45 -9.91 10.58
C TRP A 572 -13.98 -11.13 9.79
N VAL A 573 -14.74 -10.92 8.71
CA VAL A 573 -15.20 -12.00 7.82
C VAL A 573 -14.55 -11.87 6.45
N TYR A 574 -14.13 -12.99 5.88
CA TYR A 574 -13.65 -13.12 4.51
C TYR A 574 -14.53 -14.14 3.78
N LEU A 575 -15.35 -13.67 2.83
CA LEU A 575 -16.32 -14.46 2.07
C LEU A 575 -15.64 -15.49 1.17
N GLU A 576 -14.61 -15.06 0.44
CA GLU A 576 -13.83 -15.91 -0.47
C GLU A 576 -13.23 -17.14 0.25
N HIS A 577 -12.84 -16.95 1.51
CA HIS A 577 -12.21 -17.97 2.35
C HIS A 577 -13.20 -18.69 3.28
N ASP A 578 -14.49 -18.36 3.19
CA ASP A 578 -15.56 -18.93 4.02
C ASP A 578 -15.23 -18.82 5.53
N LEU A 579 -14.59 -17.72 5.94
CA LEU A 579 -13.87 -17.60 7.21
C LEU A 579 -14.32 -16.39 8.06
N GLU A 580 -14.33 -16.59 9.38
CA GLU A 580 -14.40 -15.52 10.37
C GLU A 580 -13.17 -15.56 11.30
N LEU A 581 -12.43 -14.45 11.38
CA LEU A 581 -11.32 -14.25 12.31
C LEU A 581 -11.75 -13.35 13.47
N PHE A 582 -11.16 -13.60 14.64
CA PHE A 582 -11.56 -12.93 15.87
C PHE A 582 -10.35 -12.48 16.70
N PHE A 583 -10.37 -11.22 17.14
CA PHE A 583 -9.27 -10.56 17.83
C PHE A 583 -9.75 -9.81 19.07
N VAL A 584 -8.91 -9.78 20.12
CA VAL A 584 -9.24 -9.18 21.42
C VAL A 584 -8.05 -8.44 22.03
N ASP A 585 -8.29 -7.25 22.60
CA ASP A 585 -7.33 -6.52 23.44
C ASP A 585 -7.56 -6.89 24.92
N GLN A 586 -7.12 -8.10 25.29
CA GLN A 586 -7.39 -8.68 26.61
C GLN A 586 -6.76 -7.91 27.79
N VAL A 587 -5.77 -7.05 27.51
CA VAL A 587 -5.03 -6.30 28.55
C VAL A 587 -5.42 -4.81 28.57
N GLY A 588 -6.24 -4.35 27.62
CA GLY A 588 -6.63 -2.94 27.50
C GLY A 588 -5.47 -2.01 27.09
N VAL A 589 -4.49 -2.55 26.35
CA VAL A 589 -3.26 -1.84 25.93
C VAL A 589 -3.30 -1.43 24.45
N GLY A 590 -4.41 -1.71 23.76
CA GLY A 590 -4.60 -1.48 22.33
C GLY A 590 -4.00 -2.56 21.43
N LYS A 591 -3.38 -3.60 21.99
CA LYS A 591 -2.77 -4.72 21.23
C LYS A 591 -3.80 -5.84 21.08
N PHE A 592 -4.26 -6.07 19.86
CA PHE A 592 -5.17 -7.16 19.56
C PHE A 592 -4.40 -8.42 19.14
N ASP A 593 -4.80 -9.55 19.70
CA ASP A 593 -4.33 -10.89 19.30
C ASP A 593 -5.52 -11.87 19.31
N TYR A 594 -5.32 -13.11 18.87
CA TYR A 594 -6.30 -14.18 19.04
C TYR A 594 -6.60 -14.40 20.53
N PRO A 595 -7.84 -14.76 20.91
CA PRO A 595 -8.17 -15.09 22.29
C PRO A 595 -7.26 -16.19 22.84
N LEU A 596 -6.71 -15.98 24.04
CA LEU A 596 -6.01 -17.02 24.78
C LEU A 596 -6.94 -18.21 25.06
N GLN A 597 -6.41 -19.43 24.92
CA GLN A 597 -7.11 -20.65 25.33
C GLN A 597 -7.23 -20.70 26.87
N VAL A 598 -8.35 -21.27 27.34
CA VAL A 598 -8.53 -21.66 28.75
C VAL A 598 -8.11 -23.13 28.88
N HIS A 599 -7.42 -23.49 29.97
CA HIS A 599 -7.14 -24.90 30.26
C HIS A 599 -8.36 -25.55 30.93
N GLU A 600 -9.07 -26.41 30.22
CA GLU A 600 -10.24 -27.13 30.71
C GLU A 600 -9.93 -28.56 31.16
N THR A 601 -10.79 -29.10 32.01
CA THR A 601 -10.58 -30.36 32.75
C THR A 601 -11.12 -31.61 32.06
N ASN A 602 -11.62 -31.50 30.81
CA ASN A 602 -12.19 -32.63 30.06
C ASN A 602 -11.71 -32.66 28.59
N ILE A 603 -11.46 -33.88 28.10
CA ILE A 603 -10.84 -34.17 26.80
C ILE A 603 -11.74 -33.74 25.64
N THR A 604 -13.06 -33.97 25.74
CA THR A 604 -14.00 -33.65 24.65
C THR A 604 -14.05 -32.15 24.34
N GLU A 605 -14.00 -31.30 25.36
CA GLU A 605 -14.02 -29.84 25.20
C GLU A 605 -12.65 -29.34 24.72
N ALA A 606 -11.55 -29.90 25.24
CA ALA A 606 -10.20 -29.60 24.78
C ALA A 606 -9.98 -29.92 23.28
N ILE A 607 -10.43 -31.08 22.79
CA ILE A 607 -10.35 -31.45 21.36
C ILE A 607 -11.13 -30.45 20.49
N VAL A 608 -12.30 -29.98 20.95
CA VAL A 608 -13.13 -29.03 20.19
C VAL A 608 -12.52 -27.63 20.20
N GLN A 609 -12.03 -27.14 21.34
CA GLN A 609 -11.31 -25.87 21.41
C GLN A 609 -10.01 -25.88 20.60
N ASP A 610 -9.31 -27.02 20.53
CA ASP A 610 -8.13 -27.18 19.69
C ASP A 610 -8.48 -27.21 18.20
N LYS A 611 -9.53 -27.94 17.79
CA LYS A 611 -10.02 -27.98 16.40
C LYS A 611 -10.41 -26.60 15.85
N TYR A 612 -10.94 -25.73 16.71
CA TYR A 612 -11.51 -24.44 16.29
C TYR A 612 -10.82 -23.22 16.90
N ASN A 613 -9.58 -23.37 17.36
CA ASN A 613 -8.77 -22.25 17.82
C ASN A 613 -8.55 -21.24 16.66
N PRO A 614 -8.92 -19.95 16.80
CA PRO A 614 -8.72 -18.94 15.74
C PRO A 614 -7.30 -18.87 15.19
N ARG A 615 -6.29 -19.13 16.04
CA ARG A 615 -4.88 -19.22 15.63
C ARG A 615 -4.60 -20.40 14.69
N ARG A 616 -5.22 -21.56 14.93
CA ARG A 616 -5.06 -22.76 14.07
C ARG A 616 -5.88 -22.65 12.80
N ILE A 617 -7.08 -22.07 12.86
CA ILE A 617 -7.88 -21.77 11.68
C ILE A 617 -7.12 -20.81 10.76
N ALA A 618 -6.60 -19.71 11.31
CA ALA A 618 -5.77 -18.75 10.56
C ALA A 618 -4.50 -19.39 9.99
N ALA A 619 -3.79 -20.24 10.76
CA ALA A 619 -2.62 -20.95 10.28
C ALA A 619 -2.95 -21.92 9.13
N SER A 620 -4.06 -22.66 9.23
CA SER A 620 -4.52 -23.54 8.14
C SER A 620 -4.98 -22.77 6.90
N LEU A 621 -5.52 -21.55 7.05
CA LEU A 621 -5.76 -20.68 5.90
C LEU A 621 -4.44 -20.22 5.27
N MET A 622 -3.47 -19.76 6.07
CA MET A 622 -2.15 -19.32 5.56
C MET A 622 -1.38 -20.43 4.84
N GLU A 623 -1.57 -21.67 5.26
CA GLU A 623 -0.97 -22.86 4.62
C GLU A 623 -1.64 -23.18 3.26
N LYS A 624 -2.96 -23.07 3.16
CA LYS A 624 -3.73 -23.39 1.95
C LYS A 624 -3.77 -22.26 0.92
N THR A 625 -3.94 -21.04 1.39
CA THR A 625 -4.03 -19.79 0.63
C THR A 625 -3.09 -18.78 1.27
N PRO A 626 -1.80 -18.79 0.86
CA PRO A 626 -0.78 -17.90 1.41
C PRO A 626 -1.10 -16.42 1.24
N GLU A 627 -1.89 -16.02 0.26
CA GLU A 627 -2.45 -14.67 0.18
C GLU A 627 -3.72 -14.69 -0.69
N SER A 628 -4.45 -13.56 -0.70
CA SER A 628 -5.44 -13.28 -1.74
C SER A 628 -5.40 -11.83 -2.19
N TYR A 629 -5.64 -11.64 -3.48
CA TYR A 629 -5.87 -10.35 -4.12
C TYR A 629 -6.75 -10.52 -5.37
N GLU A 630 -8.00 -10.11 -5.26
CA GLU A 630 -8.88 -9.89 -6.42
C GLU A 630 -8.70 -8.46 -6.92
N PHE A 631 -8.28 -8.30 -8.18
CA PHE A 631 -8.09 -6.98 -8.79
C PHE A 631 -9.39 -6.49 -9.43
N ASP A 632 -9.88 -5.32 -9.01
CA ASP A 632 -10.99 -4.65 -9.69
C ASP A 632 -10.49 -3.94 -10.95
N TYR A 633 -10.73 -4.58 -12.10
CA TYR A 633 -10.44 -4.03 -13.42
C TYR A 633 -11.30 -2.81 -13.80
N GLY A 634 -12.31 -2.46 -13.00
CA GLY A 634 -13.20 -1.31 -13.21
C GLY A 634 -14.26 -1.50 -14.30
N GLY A 635 -14.39 -2.72 -14.83
CA GLY A 635 -15.35 -3.14 -15.86
C GLY A 635 -15.48 -4.67 -15.88
N GLY A 636 -16.49 -5.18 -16.61
CA GLY A 636 -16.68 -6.63 -16.76
C GLY A 636 -15.62 -7.30 -17.67
N PRO A 637 -15.58 -8.64 -17.73
CA PRO A 637 -14.68 -9.32 -18.67
C PRO A 637 -15.02 -8.98 -20.13
N LEU A 638 -13.98 -8.85 -20.95
CA LEU A 638 -14.03 -8.76 -22.40
C LEU A 638 -13.35 -10.00 -22.98
N ARG A 639 -14.10 -10.85 -23.69
CA ARG A 639 -13.53 -12.01 -24.39
C ARG A 639 -13.15 -11.62 -25.81
N PHE A 640 -11.95 -11.99 -26.25
CA PHE A 640 -11.51 -11.76 -27.62
C PHE A 640 -10.67 -12.94 -28.11
N MET A 641 -10.77 -13.23 -29.41
CA MET A 641 -9.91 -14.22 -30.05
C MET A 641 -8.66 -13.52 -30.58
N TYR A 642 -7.50 -14.17 -30.56
CA TYR A 642 -6.25 -13.59 -31.07
C TYR A 642 -5.41 -14.63 -31.82
N ASP A 643 -4.58 -14.15 -32.74
CA ASP A 643 -3.58 -14.96 -33.43
C ASP A 643 -2.27 -14.18 -33.57
N ILE A 644 -1.17 -14.83 -33.18
CA ILE A 644 0.19 -14.32 -33.29
C ILE A 644 0.87 -14.99 -34.47
N VAL A 645 1.57 -14.20 -35.28
CA VAL A 645 2.42 -14.66 -36.38
C VAL A 645 3.71 -13.85 -36.44
N SER A 646 4.81 -14.52 -36.80
CA SER A 646 6.12 -13.89 -36.97
C SER A 646 6.65 -13.98 -38.39
N TYR A 647 7.42 -12.96 -38.77
CA TYR A 647 8.05 -12.74 -40.06
C TYR A 647 9.52 -12.30 -39.87
N LYS A 648 10.31 -12.36 -40.94
CA LYS A 648 11.68 -11.82 -40.95
C LYS A 648 11.64 -10.29 -40.90
N GLY A 649 12.10 -9.72 -39.79
CA GLY A 649 12.21 -8.28 -39.58
C GLY A 649 13.56 -7.71 -40.02
N ARG A 650 13.98 -6.63 -39.38
CA ARG A 650 15.26 -5.95 -39.65
C ARG A 650 16.31 -6.28 -38.60
N ASP A 651 17.58 -6.10 -38.95
CA ASP A 651 18.73 -6.19 -38.04
C ASP A 651 18.80 -7.50 -37.21
N GLY A 652 18.25 -8.59 -37.76
CA GLY A 652 18.20 -9.92 -37.14
C GLY A 652 17.02 -10.16 -36.19
N LEU A 653 16.12 -9.18 -36.03
CA LEU A 653 14.87 -9.32 -35.29
C LEU A 653 13.77 -9.94 -36.16
N ALA A 654 12.79 -10.56 -35.52
CA ALA A 654 11.53 -10.92 -36.14
C ALA A 654 10.53 -9.76 -36.02
N GLU A 655 9.73 -9.57 -37.06
CA GLU A 655 8.53 -8.74 -37.01
C GLU A 655 7.36 -9.63 -36.56
N VAL A 656 6.74 -9.28 -35.44
CA VAL A 656 5.65 -10.05 -34.82
C VAL A 656 4.35 -9.26 -34.94
N GLU A 657 3.37 -9.86 -35.61
CA GLU A 657 2.01 -9.33 -35.72
C GLU A 657 1.08 -10.11 -34.79
N THR A 658 0.28 -9.41 -33.98
CA THR A 658 -0.83 -9.99 -33.22
C THR A 658 -2.13 -9.35 -33.66
N ALA A 659 -2.95 -10.13 -34.36
CA ALA A 659 -4.29 -9.73 -34.74
C ALA A 659 -5.29 -10.27 -33.71
N TYR A 660 -6.31 -9.49 -33.37
CA TYR A 660 -7.36 -9.90 -32.42
C TYR A 660 -8.75 -9.48 -32.91
N MET A 661 -9.79 -10.17 -32.44
CA MET A 661 -11.19 -9.93 -32.79
C MET A 661 -12.05 -9.78 -31.55
N VAL A 662 -12.70 -8.62 -31.40
CA VAL A 662 -13.68 -8.34 -30.34
C VAL A 662 -15.11 -8.42 -30.90
N PRO A 663 -15.97 -9.29 -30.36
CA PRO A 663 -17.40 -9.35 -30.69
C PRO A 663 -18.15 -8.07 -30.28
N ALA A 664 -18.85 -7.46 -31.24
CA ALA A 664 -19.61 -6.22 -31.05
C ALA A 664 -20.73 -6.36 -30.00
N GLU A 665 -21.27 -7.58 -29.78
CA GLU A 665 -22.30 -7.82 -28.77
C GLU A 665 -21.83 -7.60 -27.32
N GLN A 666 -20.51 -7.57 -27.08
CA GLN A 666 -19.93 -7.19 -25.78
C GLN A 666 -19.79 -5.66 -25.59
N LEU A 667 -20.02 -4.87 -26.65
CA LEU A 667 -19.88 -3.42 -26.64
C LEU A 667 -21.23 -2.75 -26.42
N GLU A 668 -21.52 -2.43 -25.15
CA GLU A 668 -22.80 -1.84 -24.75
C GLU A 668 -23.04 -0.42 -25.32
N THR A 669 -24.31 -0.02 -25.43
CA THR A 669 -24.69 1.36 -25.76
C THR A 669 -24.47 2.28 -24.56
N VAL A 670 -23.68 3.34 -24.73
CA VAL A 670 -23.32 4.29 -23.65
C VAL A 670 -24.45 5.32 -23.43
N LYS A 671 -24.81 5.56 -22.17
CA LYS A 671 -26.01 6.34 -21.77
C LYS A 671 -25.86 7.87 -21.89
N ASP A 672 -24.70 8.38 -22.30
CA ASP A 672 -24.39 9.82 -22.38
C ASP A 672 -24.90 10.50 -23.67
N GLY A 673 -25.37 9.72 -24.64
CA GLY A 673 -25.80 10.21 -25.95
C GLY A 673 -24.65 10.49 -26.94
N GLN A 674 -23.41 10.20 -26.58
CA GLN A 674 -22.27 10.18 -27.52
C GLN A 674 -22.07 8.82 -28.21
N GLY A 675 -22.86 7.81 -27.80
CA GLY A 675 -22.78 6.42 -28.25
C GLY A 675 -22.93 6.22 -29.76
N LEU A 676 -21.82 6.37 -30.48
CA LEU A 676 -21.63 5.89 -31.85
C LEU A 676 -20.28 5.18 -32.04
N ARG A 677 -19.25 5.46 -31.23
CA ARG A 677 -17.87 4.99 -31.45
C ARG A 677 -17.16 4.56 -30.16
N THR A 678 -16.18 3.66 -30.28
CA THR A 678 -15.28 3.26 -29.19
C THR A 678 -13.82 3.23 -29.60
N TRP A 679 -12.94 3.24 -28.60
CA TRP A 679 -11.53 2.91 -28.72
C TRP A 679 -11.21 1.68 -27.86
N PHE A 680 -10.30 0.85 -28.34
CA PHE A 680 -9.63 -0.15 -27.52
C PHE A 680 -8.21 0.32 -27.24
N ASP A 681 -7.82 0.35 -25.98
CA ASP A 681 -6.40 0.29 -25.63
C ASP A 681 -5.98 -1.18 -25.67
N SER A 682 -4.83 -1.47 -26.26
CA SER A 682 -4.34 -2.83 -26.44
C SER A 682 -2.85 -2.88 -26.22
N HIS A 683 -2.41 -3.88 -25.46
CA HIS A 683 -1.03 -4.06 -25.03
C HIS A 683 -0.58 -5.48 -25.33
N MET A 684 0.68 -5.63 -25.70
CA MET A 684 1.30 -6.93 -25.92
C MET A 684 2.70 -6.91 -25.34
N VAL A 685 3.06 -7.96 -24.59
CA VAL A 685 4.39 -8.13 -23.97
C VAL A 685 4.87 -9.55 -24.19
N PHE A 686 6.14 -9.69 -24.59
CA PHE A 686 6.89 -10.93 -24.46
C PHE A 686 7.78 -10.85 -23.22
N HIS A 687 7.71 -11.86 -22.36
CA HIS A 687 8.66 -12.05 -21.27
C HIS A 687 9.24 -13.48 -21.25
N ASP A 688 10.40 -13.63 -20.63
CA ASP A 688 10.98 -14.95 -20.36
C ASP A 688 10.33 -15.61 -19.12
N ASP A 689 10.79 -16.82 -18.77
CA ASP A 689 10.37 -17.57 -17.57
C ASP A 689 10.72 -16.83 -16.26
N ASP A 690 11.65 -15.86 -16.32
CA ASP A 690 12.05 -15.01 -15.22
C ASP A 690 11.24 -13.68 -15.20
N TYR A 691 10.20 -13.54 -16.04
CA TYR A 691 9.39 -12.33 -16.20
C TYR A 691 10.19 -11.07 -16.60
N ASN A 692 11.35 -11.21 -17.23
CA ASN A 692 12.04 -10.09 -17.86
C ASN A 692 11.33 -9.75 -19.18
N ARG A 693 10.96 -8.48 -19.37
CA ARG A 693 10.34 -8.03 -20.63
C ARG A 693 11.39 -7.98 -21.74
N ILE A 694 11.12 -8.71 -22.82
CA ILE A 694 12.02 -8.84 -23.98
C ILE A 694 11.56 -7.94 -25.13
N ALA A 695 10.25 -7.91 -25.39
CA ALA A 695 9.62 -7.04 -26.38
C ALA A 695 8.24 -6.59 -25.87
N GLN A 696 7.79 -5.40 -26.25
CA GLN A 696 6.44 -4.93 -25.94
C GLN A 696 5.95 -3.90 -26.94
N THR A 697 4.63 -3.83 -27.13
CA THR A 697 3.96 -2.79 -27.92
C THR A 697 2.64 -2.39 -27.27
N SER A 698 2.13 -1.23 -27.63
CA SER A 698 0.88 -0.69 -27.09
C SER A 698 0.24 0.19 -28.15
N ARG A 699 -1.03 -0.07 -28.47
CA ARG A 699 -1.76 0.61 -29.55
C ARG A 699 -3.17 0.91 -29.12
N ARG A 700 -3.57 2.18 -29.33
CA ARG A 700 -4.95 2.62 -29.25
C ARG A 700 -5.63 2.41 -30.61
N ILE A 701 -6.65 1.56 -30.67
CA ILE A 701 -7.28 1.08 -31.90
C ILE A 701 -8.72 1.58 -31.96
N GLY A 702 -9.06 2.30 -33.03
CA GLY A 702 -10.36 2.92 -33.21
C GLY A 702 -10.32 4.16 -34.13
N PRO A 703 -11.42 4.93 -34.20
CA PRO A 703 -12.69 4.65 -33.56
C PRO A 703 -13.47 3.54 -34.28
N ILE A 704 -14.03 2.61 -33.51
CA ILE A 704 -14.87 1.51 -34.00
C ILE A 704 -16.34 1.85 -33.74
N ASP A 705 -17.19 1.76 -34.76
CA ASP A 705 -18.61 2.08 -34.63
C ASP A 705 -19.33 1.06 -33.73
N ARG A 706 -20.16 1.53 -32.80
CA ARG A 706 -20.95 0.69 -31.86
C ARG A 706 -22.35 0.38 -32.42
N PRO A 707 -22.94 -0.78 -32.09
CA PRO A 707 -24.31 -1.09 -32.51
C PRO A 707 -25.32 -0.11 -31.88
N LEU A 708 -26.23 0.42 -32.71
CA LEU A 708 -27.26 1.41 -32.31
C LEU A 708 -28.34 0.85 -31.36
N VAL A 709 -28.46 -0.47 -31.29
CA VAL A 709 -29.41 -1.21 -30.45
C VAL A 709 -28.64 -2.38 -29.83
N PRO A 710 -28.78 -2.67 -28.52
CA PRO A 710 -28.17 -3.84 -27.91
C PRO A 710 -28.56 -5.11 -28.67
N ALA A 711 -27.59 -5.95 -29.00
CA ALA A 711 -27.81 -7.13 -29.83
C ALA A 711 -28.76 -8.13 -29.13
N THR A 712 -30.04 -8.15 -29.52
CA THR A 712 -31.05 -9.06 -28.96
C THR A 712 -30.93 -10.48 -29.53
N GLY A 713 -29.76 -11.10 -29.40
CA GLY A 713 -29.46 -12.54 -29.56
C GLY A 713 -29.71 -13.23 -30.91
N ASN A 714 -30.53 -12.65 -31.78
CA ASN A 714 -31.20 -13.33 -32.89
C ASN A 714 -30.88 -12.70 -34.27
N GLY A 715 -29.81 -11.90 -34.36
CA GLY A 715 -29.32 -11.35 -35.62
C GLY A 715 -28.54 -12.40 -36.44
N PRO A 716 -28.58 -12.37 -37.79
CA PRO A 716 -27.85 -13.32 -38.63
C PRO A 716 -26.36 -12.95 -38.71
N GLY A 717 -25.60 -13.30 -37.67
CA GLY A 717 -24.14 -13.16 -37.61
C GLY A 717 -23.65 -12.37 -36.38
N ILE A 718 -22.41 -12.66 -35.97
CA ILE A 718 -21.66 -11.84 -35.01
C ILE A 718 -20.89 -10.79 -35.80
N GLU A 719 -21.11 -9.52 -35.49
CA GLU A 719 -20.23 -8.45 -35.94
C GLU A 719 -18.92 -8.52 -35.11
N LEU A 720 -17.79 -8.66 -35.80
CA LEU A 720 -16.47 -8.84 -35.20
C LEU A 720 -15.58 -7.64 -35.58
N HIS A 721 -15.05 -6.96 -34.59
CA HIS A 721 -14.12 -5.85 -34.80
C HIS A 721 -12.68 -6.35 -34.70
N THR A 722 -11.93 -6.21 -35.79
CA THR A 722 -10.55 -6.71 -35.88
C THR A 722 -9.55 -5.60 -35.56
N GLY A 723 -8.68 -5.82 -34.58
CA GLY A 723 -7.51 -4.98 -34.30
C GLY A 723 -6.21 -5.72 -34.64
N MET A 724 -5.11 -4.97 -34.78
CA MET A 724 -3.78 -5.56 -34.94
C MET A 724 -2.70 -4.72 -34.27
N MET A 725 -1.78 -5.40 -33.59
CA MET A 725 -0.57 -4.84 -33.00
C MET A 725 0.66 -5.44 -33.69
N GLU A 726 1.72 -4.65 -33.76
CA GLU A 726 2.98 -5.00 -34.41
C GLU A 726 4.13 -4.65 -33.44
N MET A 727 5.16 -5.50 -33.37
CA MET A 727 6.41 -5.23 -32.66
C MET A 727 7.58 -5.98 -33.27
N GLU A 728 8.80 -5.52 -33.01
CA GLU A 728 10.02 -6.31 -33.28
C GLU A 728 10.41 -7.11 -32.03
N ALA A 729 10.82 -8.37 -32.22
CA ALA A 729 11.25 -9.25 -31.13
C ALA A 729 12.50 -10.06 -31.55
N PRO A 730 13.45 -10.34 -30.65
CA PRO A 730 14.55 -11.25 -30.92
C PRO A 730 14.05 -12.71 -31.02
N PRO A 731 14.78 -13.61 -31.69
CA PRO A 731 14.47 -15.04 -31.68
C PRO A 731 14.60 -15.64 -30.27
N GLY A 732 13.71 -16.56 -29.94
CA GLY A 732 13.64 -17.18 -28.61
C GLY A 732 12.24 -17.72 -28.27
N SER A 733 12.11 -18.30 -27.07
CA SER A 733 10.84 -18.74 -26.50
C SER A 733 10.43 -17.79 -25.38
N PHE A 734 9.18 -17.33 -25.41
CA PHE A 734 8.64 -16.34 -24.49
C PHE A 734 7.21 -16.71 -24.08
N HIS A 735 6.73 -16.13 -22.97
CA HIS A 735 5.31 -16.02 -22.69
C HIS A 735 4.80 -14.71 -23.28
N ALA A 736 3.69 -14.80 -24.01
CA ALA A 736 3.06 -13.71 -24.71
C ALA A 736 1.79 -13.30 -23.96
N ALA A 737 1.85 -12.17 -23.25
CA ALA A 737 0.70 -11.56 -22.61
C ALA A 737 0.04 -10.55 -23.57
N ILE A 738 -1.26 -10.69 -23.80
CA ILE A 738 -2.08 -9.82 -24.68
C ILE A 738 -3.24 -9.27 -23.87
N GLU A 739 -3.34 -7.95 -23.79
CA GLU A 739 -4.41 -7.22 -23.12
C GLU A 739 -5.19 -6.38 -24.13
N VAL A 740 -6.52 -6.37 -24.01
CA VAL A 740 -7.41 -5.48 -24.76
C VAL A 740 -8.47 -4.92 -23.80
N GLN A 741 -8.57 -3.60 -23.71
CA GLN A 741 -9.54 -2.89 -22.87
C GLN A 741 -10.41 -1.93 -23.70
N ASP A 742 -11.73 -2.01 -23.55
CA ASP A 742 -12.66 -0.97 -24.03
C ASP A 742 -12.61 0.23 -23.08
N GLU A 743 -12.10 1.38 -23.55
CA GLU A 743 -12.01 2.61 -22.73
C GLU A 743 -13.34 3.03 -22.11
N THR A 744 -14.46 2.79 -22.81
CA THR A 744 -15.75 3.42 -22.46
C THR A 744 -16.54 2.60 -21.46
N THR A 745 -16.49 1.27 -21.58
CA THR A 745 -17.10 0.36 -20.58
C THR A 745 -16.10 -0.16 -19.55
N ARG A 746 -14.80 0.14 -19.75
CA ARG A 746 -13.63 -0.38 -19.01
C ARG A 746 -13.49 -1.90 -19.04
N ARG A 747 -14.32 -2.61 -19.81
CA ARG A 747 -14.24 -4.06 -19.96
C ARG A 747 -12.88 -4.47 -20.52
N ILE A 748 -12.29 -5.52 -19.97
CA ILE A 748 -10.92 -5.95 -20.29
C ILE A 748 -10.83 -7.46 -20.46
N GLY A 749 -9.98 -7.89 -21.40
CA GLY A 749 -9.51 -9.26 -21.52
C GLY A 749 -7.99 -9.27 -21.42
N ILE A 750 -7.45 -10.32 -20.79
CA ILE A 750 -6.02 -10.60 -20.72
C ILE A 750 -5.85 -12.09 -20.99
N TYR A 751 -4.97 -12.44 -21.93
CA TYR A 751 -4.61 -13.82 -22.24
C TYR A 751 -3.09 -13.96 -22.26
N GLU A 752 -2.61 -15.14 -21.86
CA GLU A 752 -1.18 -15.49 -21.85
C GLU A 752 -0.98 -16.83 -22.55
N GLN A 753 0.00 -16.94 -23.44
CA GLN A 753 0.40 -18.20 -24.07
C GLN A 753 1.91 -18.27 -24.32
N ALA A 754 2.49 -19.47 -24.31
CA ALA A 754 3.85 -19.67 -24.77
C ALA A 754 3.94 -19.44 -26.30
N TYR A 755 4.97 -18.70 -26.74
CA TYR A 755 5.22 -18.40 -28.14
C TYR A 755 6.71 -18.45 -28.46
N ALA A 756 7.09 -19.06 -29.58
CA ALA A 756 8.47 -19.21 -30.01
C ALA A 756 8.72 -18.40 -31.29
N VAL A 757 9.53 -17.36 -31.18
CA VAL A 757 10.00 -16.52 -32.29
C VAL A 757 11.13 -17.25 -33.03
N PRO A 758 10.98 -17.59 -34.31
CA PRO A 758 12.04 -18.24 -35.07
C PRO A 758 13.24 -17.32 -35.33
N ASP A 759 14.43 -17.91 -35.44
CA ASP A 759 15.60 -17.21 -35.98
C ASP A 759 15.49 -17.10 -37.51
N TYR A 760 15.40 -15.87 -38.00
CA TYR A 760 15.36 -15.53 -39.43
C TYR A 760 16.68 -14.95 -39.96
N ALA A 761 17.70 -14.79 -39.11
CA ALA A 761 18.92 -14.06 -39.42
C ALA A 761 20.01 -14.93 -40.08
N GLY A 762 20.00 -16.25 -39.85
CA GLY A 762 20.95 -17.19 -40.46
C GLY A 762 20.63 -17.57 -41.92
N ASP A 763 21.57 -18.24 -42.58
CA ASP A 763 21.46 -18.70 -43.99
C ASP A 763 20.58 -19.95 -44.19
N ALA A 764 19.91 -20.45 -43.15
CA ALA A 764 19.05 -21.63 -43.24
C ALA A 764 17.70 -21.28 -43.86
N LEU A 765 17.13 -22.22 -44.63
CA LEU A 765 15.76 -22.11 -45.15
C LEU A 765 14.77 -22.04 -43.99
N VAL A 766 14.02 -20.95 -43.88
CA VAL A 766 13.05 -20.71 -42.80
C VAL A 766 11.73 -20.19 -43.37
N LEU A 767 10.62 -20.50 -42.69
CA LEU A 767 9.28 -20.02 -43.02
C LEU A 767 8.77 -19.04 -41.95
N SER A 768 8.00 -18.04 -42.36
CA SER A 768 7.13 -17.29 -41.44
C SER A 768 6.11 -18.23 -40.79
N ASP A 769 5.42 -17.75 -39.75
CA ASP A 769 4.17 -18.41 -39.37
C ASP A 769 3.12 -18.32 -40.48
N ILE A 770 2.17 -19.24 -40.46
CA ILE A 770 1.06 -19.24 -41.41
C ILE A 770 -0.04 -18.32 -40.86
N LYS A 771 -0.27 -17.19 -41.53
CA LYS A 771 -1.34 -16.25 -41.20
C LYS A 771 -2.64 -16.70 -41.85
N LEU A 772 -3.62 -17.04 -41.02
CA LEU A 772 -4.98 -17.36 -41.44
C LEU A 772 -5.76 -16.07 -41.70
N ALA A 773 -6.49 -16.03 -42.80
CA ALA A 773 -7.18 -14.83 -43.29
C ALA A 773 -8.65 -15.11 -43.62
N VAL A 774 -9.48 -14.06 -43.52
CA VAL A 774 -10.84 -14.03 -44.06
C VAL A 774 -10.80 -13.79 -45.56
N SER A 775 -9.90 -12.92 -46.03
CA SER A 775 -9.67 -12.64 -47.44
C SER A 775 -8.24 -12.17 -47.70
N ILE A 776 -7.76 -12.42 -48.92
CA ILE A 776 -6.48 -11.91 -49.43
C ILE A 776 -6.71 -11.33 -50.81
N THR A 777 -6.45 -10.04 -50.99
CA THR A 777 -6.65 -9.29 -52.25
C THR A 777 -5.44 -8.41 -52.56
N PRO A 778 -5.20 -7.99 -53.82
CA PRO A 778 -4.21 -6.95 -54.12
C PRO A 778 -4.57 -5.64 -53.42
N ALA A 779 -3.59 -4.96 -52.82
CA ALA A 779 -3.82 -3.68 -52.13
C ALA A 779 -3.84 -2.50 -53.11
N ASP A 780 -4.85 -1.62 -53.00
CA ASP A 780 -5.10 -0.56 -53.98
C ASP A 780 -4.08 0.60 -54.00
N SER A 781 -3.28 0.78 -52.92
CA SER A 781 -1.97 1.50 -52.86
C SER A 781 -1.65 2.12 -51.48
N THR A 782 -2.61 2.22 -50.56
CA THR A 782 -2.38 2.81 -49.23
C THR A 782 -1.74 1.82 -48.25
N PRO A 783 -0.69 2.22 -47.50
CA PRO A 783 -0.24 1.50 -46.31
C PRO A 783 -1.38 1.43 -45.27
N GLY A 784 -1.56 0.27 -44.66
CA GLY A 784 -2.58 0.05 -43.63
C GLY A 784 -2.25 -1.19 -42.79
N PRO A 785 -2.91 -1.39 -41.63
CA PRO A 785 -2.59 -2.44 -40.67
C PRO A 785 -2.87 -3.87 -41.16
N PHE A 786 -3.38 -4.03 -42.38
CA PHE A 786 -3.61 -5.33 -43.01
C PHE A 786 -2.88 -5.47 -44.35
N VAL A 787 -1.99 -4.53 -44.71
CA VAL A 787 -1.31 -4.51 -46.01
C VAL A 787 0.12 -5.04 -45.86
N ARG A 788 0.39 -6.23 -46.43
CA ARG A 788 1.72 -6.87 -46.43
C ARG A 788 2.09 -7.32 -47.84
N ASN A 789 3.32 -7.01 -48.26
CA ASN A 789 3.86 -7.40 -49.58
C ASN A 789 2.95 -7.03 -50.79
N GLY A 790 2.21 -5.92 -50.71
CA GLY A 790 1.29 -5.47 -51.76
C GLY A 790 -0.08 -6.19 -51.76
N LEU A 791 -0.37 -6.99 -50.75
CA LEU A 791 -1.65 -7.65 -50.53
C LEU A 791 -2.34 -7.07 -49.30
N GLU A 792 -3.66 -6.86 -49.38
CA GLU A 792 -4.52 -6.69 -48.22
C GLU A 792 -4.93 -8.08 -47.69
N ILE A 793 -4.50 -8.39 -46.48
CA ILE A 793 -4.65 -9.68 -45.78
C ILE A 793 -5.48 -9.43 -44.53
N VAL A 794 -6.80 -9.53 -44.65
CA VAL A 794 -7.71 -9.40 -43.51
C VAL A 794 -7.59 -10.65 -42.65
N PRO A 795 -7.00 -10.60 -41.43
CA PRO A 795 -6.71 -11.80 -40.65
C PRO A 795 -7.99 -12.45 -40.12
N ASN A 796 -7.92 -13.74 -39.79
CA ASN A 796 -8.98 -14.46 -39.07
C ASN A 796 -8.46 -14.99 -37.72
N PRO A 797 -8.26 -14.14 -36.70
CA PRO A 797 -7.76 -14.54 -35.37
C PRO A 797 -8.54 -15.65 -34.70
N ALA A 798 -9.85 -15.75 -34.98
CA ALA A 798 -10.71 -16.83 -34.50
C ALA A 798 -10.29 -18.22 -35.00
N ARG A 799 -9.46 -18.32 -36.06
CA ARG A 799 -9.09 -19.56 -36.78
C ARG A 799 -10.30 -20.43 -37.20
N MET A 800 -11.50 -19.86 -37.19
CA MET A 800 -12.79 -20.51 -37.45
C MET A 800 -13.36 -20.11 -38.81
N TYR A 801 -13.82 -21.10 -39.55
CA TYR A 801 -14.40 -20.96 -40.89
C TYR A 801 -15.74 -21.67 -40.98
N GLN A 802 -16.73 -21.06 -41.65
CA GLN A 802 -17.91 -21.83 -42.04
C GLN A 802 -17.55 -22.71 -43.23
N ARG A 803 -18.25 -23.83 -43.41
CA ARG A 803 -18.03 -24.72 -44.57
C ARG A 803 -18.12 -24.01 -45.93
N THR A 804 -18.95 -22.97 -46.05
CA THR A 804 -19.07 -22.18 -47.30
C THR A 804 -17.84 -21.33 -47.58
N ASP A 805 -16.99 -21.11 -46.58
CA ASP A 805 -15.96 -20.11 -46.61
C ASP A 805 -14.61 -20.76 -47.00
N PRO A 806 -13.90 -20.21 -47.98
CA PRO A 806 -12.54 -20.63 -48.27
C PRO A 806 -11.60 -20.25 -47.12
N VAL A 807 -10.76 -21.19 -46.71
CA VAL A 807 -9.66 -20.92 -45.77
C VAL A 807 -8.54 -20.24 -46.54
N HIS A 808 -8.50 -18.91 -46.50
CA HIS A 808 -7.38 -18.14 -47.04
C HIS A 808 -6.20 -18.18 -46.07
N PHE A 809 -4.99 -18.32 -46.60
CA PHE A 809 -3.78 -18.27 -45.78
C PHE A 809 -2.58 -17.70 -46.55
N TYR A 810 -1.65 -17.14 -45.78
CA TYR A 810 -0.44 -16.45 -46.24
C TYR A 810 0.79 -16.94 -45.46
N TYR A 811 1.91 -17.12 -46.15
CA TYR A 811 3.22 -17.37 -45.52
C TYR A 811 4.36 -16.88 -46.40
N GLU A 812 5.50 -16.59 -45.77
CA GLU A 812 6.74 -16.18 -46.41
C GLU A 812 7.81 -17.27 -46.28
N ILE A 813 8.72 -17.30 -47.25
CA ILE A 813 9.82 -18.25 -47.40
C ILE A 813 11.10 -17.42 -47.47
N TYR A 814 12.05 -17.69 -46.60
CA TYR A 814 13.29 -16.92 -46.48
C TYR A 814 14.51 -17.78 -46.76
N ASN A 815 15.56 -17.16 -47.31
CA ASN A 815 16.87 -17.77 -47.50
C ASN A 815 16.87 -18.99 -48.44
N LEU A 816 16.01 -18.98 -49.48
CA LEU A 816 16.14 -19.92 -50.61
C LEU A 816 17.50 -19.76 -51.29
N ALA A 817 18.16 -20.87 -51.62
CA ALA A 817 19.43 -20.82 -52.32
C ALA A 817 19.25 -20.23 -53.74
N LEU A 818 19.98 -19.16 -54.01
CA LEU A 818 20.00 -18.47 -55.30
C LEU A 818 21.33 -18.78 -56.03
N PRO A 819 21.40 -19.86 -56.83
CA PRO A 819 22.59 -20.19 -57.63
C PRO A 819 22.93 -19.13 -58.68
N GLU A 820 24.11 -19.23 -59.30
CA GLU A 820 24.61 -18.30 -60.34
C GLU A 820 23.65 -18.12 -61.54
N SER A 821 22.71 -19.04 -61.77
CA SER A 821 21.65 -18.91 -62.77
C SER A 821 20.61 -17.82 -62.45
N GLY A 822 20.62 -17.27 -61.23
CA GLY A 822 19.71 -16.20 -60.80
C GLY A 822 18.27 -16.64 -60.61
N ARG A 823 18.01 -17.95 -60.44
CA ARG A 823 16.69 -18.51 -60.17
C ARG A 823 16.71 -19.42 -58.95
N THR A 824 15.69 -19.27 -58.10
CA THR A 824 15.33 -20.23 -57.05
C THR A 824 14.50 -21.35 -57.66
N ALA A 825 14.57 -22.54 -57.08
CA ALA A 825 13.67 -23.65 -57.38
C ALA A 825 13.32 -24.36 -56.07
N TYR A 826 12.02 -24.51 -55.78
CA TYR A 826 11.56 -25.09 -54.52
C TYR A 826 10.26 -25.86 -54.69
N ARG A 827 10.05 -26.86 -53.83
CA ARG A 827 8.84 -27.66 -53.74
C ARG A 827 8.06 -27.28 -52.49
N VAL A 828 6.78 -27.00 -52.64
CA VAL A 828 5.84 -26.81 -51.53
C VAL A 828 4.99 -28.07 -51.38
N GLU A 829 4.99 -28.66 -50.19
CA GLU A 829 4.09 -29.74 -49.79
C GLU A 829 3.09 -29.19 -48.76
N LEU A 830 1.81 -29.11 -49.13
CA LEU A 830 0.72 -28.68 -48.27
C LEU A 830 -0.09 -29.90 -47.85
N GLU A 831 -0.07 -30.23 -46.56
CA GLU A 831 -0.83 -31.34 -45.98
C GLU A 831 -1.92 -30.82 -45.05
N VAL A 832 -3.16 -31.29 -45.20
CA VAL A 832 -4.27 -30.99 -44.27
C VAL A 832 -4.81 -32.28 -43.67
N LYS A 833 -4.90 -32.33 -42.33
CA LYS A 833 -5.37 -33.46 -41.51
C LYS A 833 -6.52 -33.03 -40.60
N ASN A 834 -7.52 -33.88 -40.40
CA ASN A 834 -8.52 -33.68 -39.35
C ASN A 834 -7.97 -34.21 -38.02
N LYS A 835 -8.05 -33.42 -36.94
CA LYS A 835 -7.54 -33.80 -35.60
C LYS A 835 -8.50 -34.71 -34.84
N ASP A 836 -9.81 -34.57 -35.05
CA ASP A 836 -10.84 -35.22 -34.24
C ASP A 836 -11.22 -36.62 -34.75
N ARG A 837 -10.99 -36.91 -36.03
CA ARG A 837 -11.40 -38.16 -36.70
C ARG A 837 -10.32 -38.70 -37.65
N PRO A 838 -9.44 -39.60 -37.17
CA PRO A 838 -8.35 -40.15 -37.98
C PRO A 838 -8.76 -41.29 -38.95
N GLN A 839 -10.02 -41.40 -39.40
CA GLN A 839 -10.42 -42.47 -40.34
C GLN A 839 -11.43 -42.02 -41.42
N ASN A 840 -11.16 -42.46 -42.66
CA ASN A 840 -12.03 -42.45 -43.85
C ASN A 840 -12.52 -41.06 -44.33
N LEU A 841 -11.59 -40.17 -44.72
CA LEU A 841 -11.91 -38.83 -45.24
C LEU A 841 -11.50 -38.66 -46.72
N PHE A 842 -12.39 -39.06 -47.65
CA PHE A 842 -12.16 -38.85 -49.08
C PHE A 842 -12.59 -37.43 -49.52
N TRP A 843 -11.61 -36.61 -49.89
CA TRP A 843 -11.80 -35.21 -50.26
C TRP A 843 -11.83 -34.97 -51.76
N ARG A 844 -12.65 -34.00 -52.18
CA ARG A 844 -12.53 -33.34 -53.48
C ARG A 844 -12.47 -31.82 -53.31
N ILE A 845 -11.48 -31.40 -52.54
CA ILE A 845 -11.06 -30.00 -52.39
C ILE A 845 -10.59 -29.51 -53.78
N LEU A 846 -11.13 -28.35 -54.20
CA LEU A 846 -10.85 -27.57 -55.42
C LEU A 846 -11.70 -27.80 -56.68
N LYS A 847 -12.42 -26.73 -57.05
CA LYS A 847 -12.40 -26.19 -58.41
C LYS A 847 -11.34 -25.07 -58.44
N GLY A 848 -10.42 -25.07 -59.41
CA GLY A 848 -9.63 -23.87 -59.75
C GLY A 848 -8.10 -23.99 -59.77
N ILE A 849 -7.50 -25.06 -59.23
CA ILE A 849 -6.04 -25.27 -59.27
C ILE A 849 -5.72 -26.46 -60.16
N ASP A 850 -5.30 -26.19 -61.40
CA ASP A 850 -5.14 -27.19 -62.45
C ASP A 850 -3.68 -27.64 -62.61
N ARG A 851 -3.12 -28.30 -61.58
CA ARG A 851 -1.83 -29.04 -61.66
C ARG A 851 -1.63 -30.05 -60.52
N LEU A 852 -1.39 -31.30 -60.92
CA LEU A 852 -0.79 -32.44 -60.20
C LEU A 852 -1.11 -32.67 -58.70
N VAL A 853 -2.33 -33.10 -58.37
CA VAL A 853 -2.61 -33.77 -57.09
C VAL A 853 -2.01 -35.18 -57.12
N ARG A 854 -0.98 -35.45 -56.31
CA ARG A 854 -0.37 -36.79 -56.19
C ARG A 854 -1.01 -37.54 -55.01
N ARG A 855 -1.66 -38.66 -55.28
CA ARG A 855 -2.22 -39.54 -54.23
C ARG A 855 -1.13 -39.99 -53.26
N THR A 856 -1.36 -39.76 -51.98
CA THR A 856 -0.72 -40.47 -50.86
C THR A 856 -1.44 -41.79 -50.62
N ASP A 857 -0.71 -42.85 -50.27
CA ASP A 857 -1.28 -44.15 -49.87
C ASP A 857 -1.86 -44.14 -48.44
N ASN A 858 -2.02 -42.95 -47.83
CA ASN A 858 -2.42 -42.76 -46.44
C ASN A 858 -3.77 -42.03 -46.40
N GLU A 859 -4.85 -42.75 -46.07
CA GLU A 859 -6.26 -42.33 -46.23
C GLU A 859 -6.75 -41.25 -45.24
N GLN A 860 -5.82 -40.53 -44.60
CA GLN A 860 -6.04 -39.63 -43.46
C GLN A 860 -5.67 -38.16 -43.73
N SER A 861 -5.03 -37.85 -44.86
CA SER A 861 -4.59 -36.49 -45.19
C SER A 861 -4.74 -36.13 -46.66
N VAL A 862 -4.94 -34.85 -46.94
CA VAL A 862 -4.88 -34.28 -48.29
C VAL A 862 -3.50 -33.65 -48.46
N LEU A 863 -2.66 -34.26 -49.29
CA LEU A 863 -1.34 -33.74 -49.67
C LEU A 863 -1.41 -33.12 -51.08
N MET A 864 -1.00 -31.86 -51.19
CA MET A 864 -0.78 -31.16 -52.46
C MET A 864 0.70 -30.84 -52.60
N VAL A 865 1.25 -31.02 -53.80
CA VAL A 865 2.68 -30.83 -54.08
C VAL A 865 2.84 -29.91 -55.28
N PHE A 866 3.52 -28.79 -55.07
CA PHE A 866 3.78 -27.78 -56.09
C PHE A 866 5.29 -27.62 -56.27
N GLU A 867 5.77 -27.46 -57.50
CA GLU A 867 7.15 -27.07 -57.79
C GLU A 867 7.13 -25.69 -58.44
N ASN A 868 7.87 -24.77 -57.85
CA ASN A 868 7.89 -23.36 -58.20
C ASN A 868 9.33 -22.92 -58.54
N GLU A 869 9.45 -21.95 -59.45
CA GLU A 869 10.69 -21.22 -59.73
C GLU A 869 10.45 -19.73 -59.47
N GLY A 870 11.45 -19.06 -58.91
CA GLY A 870 11.45 -17.62 -58.65
C GLY A 870 12.79 -16.97 -58.94
N ASN A 871 12.99 -15.76 -58.44
CA ASN A 871 14.17 -14.91 -58.73
C ASN A 871 14.67 -14.11 -57.51
N ARG A 872 14.28 -14.48 -56.29
CA ARG A 872 14.67 -13.86 -55.03
C ARG A 872 14.91 -14.96 -53.99
N SER A 873 15.85 -14.76 -53.06
CA SER A 873 16.03 -15.68 -51.92
C SER A 873 14.81 -15.69 -50.98
N ASP A 874 14.10 -14.56 -50.95
CA ASP A 874 12.99 -14.32 -50.04
C ASP A 874 11.72 -14.12 -50.90
N GLU A 875 10.75 -15.01 -50.71
CA GLU A 875 9.51 -15.12 -51.49
C GLU A 875 8.30 -15.27 -50.56
N TYR A 876 7.09 -15.15 -51.10
CA TYR A 876 5.86 -15.35 -50.33
C TYR A 876 4.82 -16.09 -51.16
N SER A 877 3.88 -16.73 -50.49
CA SER A 877 2.81 -17.49 -51.11
C SER A 877 1.49 -17.27 -50.38
N TYR A 878 0.42 -17.21 -51.15
CA TYR A 878 -0.94 -17.16 -50.64
C TYR A 878 -1.85 -17.98 -51.55
N THR A 879 -2.82 -18.66 -50.94
CA THR A 879 -3.84 -19.43 -51.66
C THR A 879 -5.03 -19.66 -50.73
N SER A 880 -6.00 -20.47 -51.17
CA SER A 880 -7.15 -20.85 -50.35
C SER A 880 -7.52 -22.33 -50.49
N ILE A 881 -8.07 -22.88 -49.40
CA ILE A 881 -8.63 -24.23 -49.33
C ILE A 881 -10.16 -24.12 -49.26
N ASP A 882 -10.86 -24.71 -50.23
CA ASP A 882 -12.33 -24.81 -50.23
C ASP A 882 -12.78 -25.86 -49.18
N THR A 883 -13.58 -25.42 -48.20
CA THR A 883 -14.09 -26.28 -47.11
C THR A 883 -15.53 -26.77 -47.32
N GLY A 884 -16.14 -26.53 -48.50
CA GLY A 884 -17.57 -26.79 -48.78
C GLY A 884 -18.07 -28.17 -48.38
N ALA A 885 -17.31 -29.22 -48.70
CA ALA A 885 -17.69 -30.59 -48.40
C ALA A 885 -17.41 -31.04 -46.93
N THR A 886 -16.75 -30.19 -46.12
CA THR A 886 -16.36 -30.29 -44.68
C THR A 886 -17.24 -31.07 -43.66
N PRO A 887 -16.92 -32.26 -43.08
CA PRO A 887 -17.30 -32.52 -41.70
C PRO A 887 -16.66 -31.48 -40.78
N THR A 888 -17.48 -30.90 -39.91
CA THR A 888 -17.03 -29.96 -38.90
C THR A 888 -16.00 -30.61 -37.96
N GLY A 889 -15.11 -29.78 -37.41
CA GLY A 889 -14.04 -30.21 -36.49
C GLY A 889 -12.75 -29.40 -36.68
N ALA A 890 -11.75 -29.71 -35.88
CA ALA A 890 -10.41 -29.15 -35.94
C ALA A 890 -9.57 -29.81 -37.04
N TYR A 891 -8.80 -28.98 -37.75
CA TYR A 891 -7.90 -29.37 -38.83
C TYR A 891 -6.51 -28.80 -38.59
N GLU A 892 -5.49 -29.62 -38.80
CA GLU A 892 -4.08 -29.20 -38.82
C GLU A 892 -3.61 -29.06 -40.26
N MET A 893 -3.20 -27.86 -40.63
CA MET A 893 -2.52 -27.54 -41.88
C MET A 893 -1.01 -27.54 -41.65
N THR A 894 -0.29 -28.29 -42.45
CA THR A 894 1.18 -28.34 -42.48
C THR A 894 1.67 -27.83 -43.82
N VAL A 895 2.46 -26.75 -43.81
CA VAL A 895 3.20 -26.26 -44.98
C VAL A 895 4.65 -26.68 -44.82
N ARG A 896 5.15 -27.49 -45.75
CA ARG A 896 6.56 -27.84 -45.87
C ARG A 896 7.11 -27.26 -47.17
N VAL A 897 8.29 -26.67 -47.10
CA VAL A 897 9.01 -26.17 -48.28
C VAL A 897 10.38 -26.84 -48.33
N THR A 898 10.70 -27.45 -49.47
CA THR A 898 12.01 -28.03 -49.77
C THR A 898 12.67 -27.25 -50.89
N ASP A 899 13.80 -26.64 -50.61
CA ASP A 899 14.66 -26.00 -51.62
C ASP A 899 15.32 -27.10 -52.48
N LEU A 900 15.14 -27.03 -53.80
CA LEU A 900 15.62 -28.04 -54.75
C LEU A 900 17.09 -27.85 -55.13
N HIS A 901 17.73 -26.74 -54.75
CA HIS A 901 19.14 -26.46 -54.94
C HIS A 901 19.96 -26.83 -53.69
N SER A 902 19.54 -26.40 -52.50
CA SER A 902 20.24 -26.73 -51.25
C SER A 902 19.84 -28.07 -50.64
N GLY A 903 18.66 -28.60 -51.00
CA GLY A 903 18.07 -29.77 -50.36
C GLY A 903 17.51 -29.52 -48.95
N GLN A 904 17.64 -28.29 -48.43
CA GLN A 904 17.09 -27.93 -47.13
C GLN A 904 15.56 -28.00 -47.14
N THR A 905 14.97 -28.30 -45.98
CA THR A 905 13.51 -28.39 -45.83
C THR A 905 13.07 -27.69 -44.55
N ALA A 906 12.14 -26.75 -44.69
CA ALA A 906 11.49 -26.05 -43.59
C ALA A 906 10.03 -26.52 -43.47
N THR A 907 9.45 -26.45 -42.27
CA THR A 907 8.06 -26.83 -42.03
C THR A 907 7.41 -25.93 -40.98
N ARG A 908 6.14 -25.58 -41.21
CA ARG A 908 5.26 -24.86 -40.30
C ARG A 908 3.90 -25.52 -40.24
N GLN A 909 3.23 -25.37 -39.11
CA GLN A 909 1.91 -25.94 -38.86
C GLN A 909 0.98 -24.88 -38.28
N LYS A 910 -0.31 -24.98 -38.59
CA LYS A 910 -1.36 -24.12 -38.02
C LYS A 910 -2.66 -24.91 -37.89
N VAL A 911 -3.37 -24.72 -36.79
CA VAL A 911 -4.69 -25.35 -36.56
C VAL A 911 -5.78 -24.35 -36.92
N PHE A 912 -6.85 -24.85 -37.55
CA PHE A 912 -8.08 -24.10 -37.83
C PHE A 912 -9.30 -25.00 -37.62
N VAL A 913 -10.48 -24.42 -37.40
CA VAL A 913 -11.73 -25.15 -37.16
C VAL A 913 -12.71 -24.86 -38.29
N VAL A 914 -13.38 -25.91 -38.78
CA VAL A 914 -14.52 -25.79 -39.70
C VAL A 914 -15.81 -26.08 -38.92
N THR A 915 -16.79 -25.19 -38.97
CA THR A 915 -18.09 -25.37 -38.30
C THR A 915 -19.27 -25.10 -39.26
N ASN A 916 -20.46 -25.58 -38.89
CA ASN A 916 -21.71 -25.25 -39.58
C ASN A 916 -22.31 -23.93 -39.06
N ASP A 917 -21.98 -23.56 -37.82
CA ASP A 917 -22.51 -22.36 -37.16
C ASP A 917 -21.40 -21.69 -36.34
N ARG A 918 -20.72 -20.73 -36.97
CA ARG A 918 -19.68 -19.91 -36.34
C ARG A 918 -20.20 -19.10 -35.15
N VAL A 919 -21.51 -18.84 -35.07
CA VAL A 919 -22.12 -18.08 -33.96
C VAL A 919 -22.36 -18.98 -32.75
N ALA A 920 -22.85 -20.20 -32.97
CA ALA A 920 -23.03 -21.18 -31.90
C ALA A 920 -21.68 -21.63 -31.31
N GLU A 921 -20.69 -21.95 -32.16
CA GLU A 921 -19.36 -22.37 -31.71
C GLU A 921 -18.69 -21.28 -30.86
N PHE A 922 -18.66 -20.03 -31.36
CA PHE A 922 -18.12 -18.88 -30.64
C PHE A 922 -18.77 -18.67 -29.26
N LYS A 923 -20.08 -18.95 -29.12
CA LYS A 923 -20.80 -18.83 -27.84
C LYS A 923 -20.58 -20.02 -26.90
N ALA A 924 -20.20 -21.17 -27.44
CA ALA A 924 -19.91 -22.37 -26.66
C ALA A 924 -18.48 -22.33 -26.10
N ASP A 925 -17.50 -22.03 -26.96
CA ASP A 925 -16.09 -21.94 -26.59
C ASP A 925 -15.36 -20.85 -27.41
N PRO A 926 -14.99 -19.71 -26.81
CA PRO A 926 -14.29 -18.62 -27.48
C PRO A 926 -12.75 -18.66 -27.33
N GLU A 927 -12.21 -19.66 -26.63
CA GLU A 927 -10.76 -19.91 -26.45
C GLU A 927 -10.18 -20.89 -27.49
#